data_AF-A0A6M1EC13-F1
#
_entry.id   AF-A0A6M1EC13-F1
#
_cell.length_a   1.000
_cell.length_b   1.000
_cell.length_c   1.000
_cell.angle_alpha   90.00
_cell.angle_beta   90.00
_cell.angle_gamma   90.00
#
_symmetry.space_group_name_H-M   'P 1'
#
loop_
_entity.id
_entity.type
_entity.pdbx_description
1 polymer ?
#
loop_
_entity_poly.entity_id
_entity_poly.type
_entity_poly.pdbx_seq_one_letter_code
_entity_poly.pdbx_strand_id
1 'polypeptide(L)'
;MLMRISNLFITLFVGLLNLTFSVSAQVSLLPAPQSIQYGKGKVYLSNDIRFVQELVEEDVFVKNNLESLLQEKLVDSPAKGGTIARIVLKRTGEPNPLPTVDEVVGRSSREYYAMTIKGDQIEITSPSSAGLFYGVQTLRQMITQDDKGVFVPELTLEDWPVMAYRGFMMDMTHMQFPTMDEIKKQIDFLSLWKINQYYFYSEANIELEGYPLLMPAARFTKEQVKEVIEYARERFIDVIPNLNLYGHLHDVFKHEHYTDLAATPYGQEFKVDHPDVEGIVLNWIDQFTGMFSSPFFHIGFDETYLMKYEAERMGMTPDELFLKMLNRTVKAVEEKGKKAMFYSDRLRLFPDGISKIEGSPIVVSWKYSTPPTGYGDYVAPFTERDLPVFVQSGSLNYWWLLPDVVSSFENSYVWLEAAQKFGSKGFIMSGWTDSWNALMRLTRPDMAHGAAVSWQKERMDNEEFFTAYCNAQYPDSIALLLTTSHQCLAEAAHISRDVFGKTSEQIWANPFSEEALKIYSEKKNELRRSKLLTEKAQILLMEAMKSGLDTTSMYAMLVGSKLLDYLLTKQLYAGRIADIYNTHKDSRDKRKFGAYMAEAHHFFSSFAVDMHNMVVENKVMFEKAWKNEFTDFRLGIALGHFDKELHNWFAVQRKLQRLNRLYDADEPFPPIQEYLKIDWD
;
A
#
# COMPACT_ATOMS: atom_id res chain seq x y z
N MET A 1 59.18 4.74 -41.77
CA MET A 1 59.87 3.43 -41.72
C MET A 1 60.34 3.21 -40.29
N LEU A 2 60.02 2.05 -39.70
CA LEU A 2 60.30 1.56 -38.33
C LEU A 2 59.48 2.22 -37.19
N MET A 3 58.41 1.58 -36.69
CA MET A 3 58.34 0.49 -35.69
C MET A 3 58.68 0.90 -34.25
N ARG A 4 57.67 0.86 -33.36
CA ARG A 4 57.79 0.25 -32.02
C ARG A 4 56.40 -0.10 -31.47
N ILE A 5 56.15 -1.40 -31.41
CA ILE A 5 55.07 -2.07 -30.68
C ILE A 5 55.54 -2.21 -29.23
N SER A 6 54.67 -1.95 -28.25
CA SER A 6 54.90 -2.29 -26.84
C SER A 6 53.77 -3.20 -26.37
N ASN A 7 54.12 -4.45 -26.10
CA ASN A 7 53.23 -5.51 -25.65
C ASN A 7 52.93 -5.39 -24.15
N LEU A 8 51.65 -5.61 -23.87
CA LEU A 8 51.03 -5.88 -22.57
C LEU A 8 51.48 -7.27 -22.06
N PHE A 9 51.99 -7.37 -20.84
CA PHE A 9 52.09 -8.64 -20.12
C PHE A 9 51.21 -8.57 -18.86
N ILE A 10 50.12 -9.34 -18.91
CA ILE A 10 49.26 -9.67 -17.79
C ILE A 10 49.92 -10.84 -17.04
N THR A 11 50.05 -10.76 -15.72
CA THR A 11 50.27 -11.94 -14.89
C THR A 11 49.27 -11.92 -13.75
N LEU A 12 48.26 -12.78 -13.92
CA LEU A 12 47.19 -13.13 -12.99
C LEU A 12 47.79 -14.05 -11.92
N PHE A 13 47.66 -13.71 -10.63
CA PHE A 13 47.90 -14.66 -9.55
C PHE A 13 46.59 -14.88 -8.79
N VAL A 14 45.93 -16.00 -9.11
CA VAL A 14 44.76 -16.52 -8.42
C VAL A 14 45.26 -17.37 -7.26
N GLY A 15 45.11 -16.87 -6.04
CA GLY A 15 45.25 -17.64 -4.81
C GLY A 15 43.86 -17.99 -4.28
N LEU A 16 43.34 -19.15 -4.67
CA LEU A 16 42.14 -19.77 -4.10
C LEU A 16 42.45 -20.29 -2.68
N LEU A 17 42.06 -19.54 -1.66
CA LEU A 17 41.82 -20.10 -0.33
C LEU A 17 40.34 -20.46 -0.23
N ASN A 18 40.06 -21.76 -0.39
CA ASN A 18 38.78 -22.36 -0.02
C ASN A 18 38.65 -22.35 1.51
N LEU A 19 38.17 -21.25 2.07
CA LEU A 19 37.52 -21.25 3.38
C LEU A 19 36.07 -21.66 3.16
N THR A 20 35.79 -22.96 3.28
CA THR A 20 34.42 -23.46 3.44
C THR A 20 33.92 -23.08 4.83
N PHE A 21 33.48 -21.82 4.99
CA PHE A 21 32.52 -21.53 6.04
C PHE A 21 31.23 -22.25 5.67
N SER A 22 30.95 -23.38 6.34
CA SER A 22 29.57 -23.84 6.49
C SER A 22 28.87 -22.84 7.39
N VAL A 23 28.44 -21.71 6.81
CA VAL A 23 27.39 -20.89 7.39
C VAL A 23 26.18 -21.80 7.39
N SER A 24 25.77 -22.27 8.57
CA SER A 24 24.40 -22.74 8.74
C SER A 24 23.52 -21.60 8.26
N ALA A 25 22.78 -21.79 7.16
CA ALA A 25 22.00 -20.75 6.53
C ALA A 25 20.99 -20.23 7.55
N GLN A 26 21.31 -19.11 8.20
CA GLN A 26 20.38 -18.41 9.08
C GLN A 26 19.27 -17.88 8.19
N VAL A 27 18.05 -18.34 8.43
CA VAL A 27 16.87 -17.86 7.69
C VAL A 27 16.56 -16.44 8.17
N SER A 28 16.48 -15.49 7.24
CA SER A 28 15.99 -14.15 7.57
C SER A 28 14.47 -14.21 7.68
N LEU A 29 13.96 -14.08 8.90
CA LEU A 29 12.52 -14.09 9.19
C LEU A 29 11.98 -12.67 9.16
N LEU A 30 10.81 -12.48 8.53
CA LEU A 30 10.13 -11.19 8.48
C LEU A 30 8.61 -11.37 8.71
N PRO A 31 8.01 -10.76 9.75
CA PRO A 31 8.67 -9.98 10.81
C PRO A 31 9.67 -10.78 11.66
N ALA A 32 10.72 -10.11 12.13
CA ALA A 32 11.76 -10.75 12.94
C ALA A 32 11.28 -11.09 14.36
N PRO A 33 11.64 -12.29 14.91
CA PRO A 33 11.16 -12.72 16.22
C PRO A 33 11.87 -12.01 17.38
N GLN A 34 11.21 -11.98 18.54
CA GLN A 34 11.74 -11.37 19.77
C GLN A 34 13.03 -12.03 20.29
N SER A 35 13.17 -13.35 20.11
CA SER A 35 14.37 -14.13 20.43
C SER A 35 14.47 -15.36 19.54
N ILE A 36 15.64 -15.61 18.94
CA ILE A 36 15.92 -16.81 18.14
C ILE A 36 17.34 -17.31 18.41
N GLN A 37 17.50 -18.61 18.58
CA GLN A 37 18.78 -19.29 18.76
C GLN A 37 18.86 -20.48 17.82
N TYR A 38 19.72 -20.39 16.82
CA TYR A 38 19.94 -21.47 15.87
C TYR A 38 20.81 -22.58 16.44
N GLY A 39 20.40 -23.83 16.20
CA GLY A 39 21.20 -25.02 16.37
C GLY A 39 22.11 -25.28 15.17
N LYS A 40 22.72 -26.47 15.14
CA LYS A 40 23.61 -26.90 14.04
C LYS A 40 22.96 -27.91 13.11
N GLY A 41 21.85 -28.53 13.52
CA GLY A 41 21.18 -29.56 12.75
C GLY A 41 20.12 -29.03 11.78
N LYS A 42 19.63 -29.96 10.97
CA LYS A 42 18.44 -29.81 10.12
C LYS A 42 17.42 -30.84 10.58
N VAL A 43 16.15 -30.48 10.57
CA VAL A 43 15.03 -31.35 10.91
C VAL A 43 14.14 -31.51 9.69
N TYR A 44 13.96 -32.74 9.23
CA TYR A 44 13.18 -33.03 8.03
C TYR A 44 11.70 -33.14 8.36
N LEU A 45 10.86 -32.53 7.53
CA LEU A 45 9.42 -32.44 7.77
C LEU A 45 8.69 -33.72 7.38
N SER A 46 7.59 -33.99 8.07
CA SER A 46 6.60 -35.01 7.72
C SER A 46 5.19 -34.43 7.84
N ASN A 47 4.20 -35.20 7.38
CA ASN A 47 2.78 -34.89 7.56
C ASN A 47 2.21 -35.38 8.93
N ASP A 48 3.06 -35.75 9.89
CA ASP A 48 2.62 -36.14 11.24
C ASP A 48 2.41 -34.88 12.11
N ILE A 49 1.18 -34.36 12.12
CA ILE A 49 0.76 -33.24 12.96
C ILE A 49 -0.07 -33.78 14.13
N ARG A 50 0.29 -33.36 15.35
CA ARG A 50 -0.43 -33.71 16.57
C ARG A 50 -0.75 -32.48 17.40
N PHE A 51 -2.00 -32.41 17.88
CA PHE A 51 -2.39 -31.49 18.93
C PHE A 51 -2.35 -32.18 20.29
N VAL A 52 -1.91 -31.45 21.33
CA VAL A 52 -1.82 -31.99 22.70
C VAL A 52 -3.18 -31.97 23.40
N GLN A 53 -3.97 -30.93 23.14
CA GLN A 53 -5.29 -30.69 23.68
C GLN A 53 -6.41 -31.09 22.71
N GLU A 54 -7.66 -31.05 23.18
CA GLU A 54 -8.85 -31.17 22.33
C GLU A 54 -8.94 -29.97 21.38
N LEU A 55 -9.26 -30.26 20.12
CA LEU A 55 -9.37 -29.24 19.08
C LEU A 55 -10.66 -28.44 19.23
N VAL A 56 -10.52 -27.12 19.14
CA VAL A 56 -11.63 -26.20 18.86
C VAL A 56 -11.65 -25.82 17.38
N GLU A 57 -12.67 -25.08 16.94
CA GLU A 57 -12.80 -24.61 15.55
C GLU A 57 -11.56 -23.87 15.06
N GLU A 58 -11.03 -22.94 15.84
CA GLU A 58 -9.82 -22.18 15.51
C GLU A 58 -8.58 -23.07 15.37
N ASP A 59 -8.44 -24.10 16.23
CA ASP A 59 -7.32 -25.04 16.15
C ASP A 59 -7.42 -25.93 14.89
N VAL A 60 -8.65 -26.28 14.48
CA VAL A 60 -8.90 -27.02 13.22
C VAL A 60 -8.48 -26.17 12.02
N PHE A 61 -8.75 -24.86 12.03
CA PHE A 61 -8.27 -23.98 10.97
C PHE A 61 -6.73 -23.95 10.91
N VAL A 62 -6.05 -23.78 12.06
CA VAL A 62 -4.58 -23.81 12.14
C VAL A 62 -4.04 -25.13 11.61
N LYS A 63 -4.65 -26.25 11.98
CA LYS A 63 -4.29 -27.59 11.49
C LYS A 63 -4.42 -27.67 9.97
N ASN A 64 -5.57 -27.28 9.41
CA ASN A 64 -5.83 -27.35 7.98
C ASN A 64 -4.88 -26.43 7.19
N ASN A 65 -4.54 -25.26 7.72
CA ASN A 65 -3.57 -24.34 7.12
C ASN A 65 -2.18 -24.98 7.05
N LEU A 66 -1.73 -25.61 8.14
CA LEU A 66 -0.46 -26.32 8.18
C LEU A 66 -0.46 -27.57 7.28
N GLU A 67 -1.53 -28.37 7.28
CA GLU A 67 -1.67 -29.52 6.37
C GLU A 67 -1.61 -29.10 4.90
N SER A 68 -2.29 -28.02 4.53
CA SER A 68 -2.25 -27.48 3.17
C SER A 68 -0.85 -27.02 2.78
N LEU A 69 -0.14 -26.34 3.70
CA LEU A 69 1.24 -25.91 3.50
C LEU A 69 2.18 -27.12 3.31
N LEU A 70 2.08 -28.13 4.17
CA LEU A 70 2.94 -29.31 4.08
C LEU A 70 2.62 -30.12 2.82
N GLN A 71 1.35 -30.23 2.45
CA GLN A 71 0.94 -30.85 1.19
C GLN A 71 1.60 -30.12 0.01
N GLU A 72 1.50 -28.79 -0.07
CA GLU A 72 2.14 -27.98 -1.11
C GLU A 72 3.66 -28.23 -1.18
N LYS A 73 4.35 -28.28 -0.04
CA LYS A 73 5.82 -28.39 0.00
C LYS A 73 6.35 -29.82 -0.17
N LEU A 74 5.60 -30.85 0.20
CA LEU A 74 6.09 -32.24 0.24
C LEU A 74 5.75 -33.08 -1.00
N VAL A 75 4.87 -32.62 -1.91
CA VAL A 75 4.38 -33.40 -3.07
C VAL A 75 5.52 -34.06 -3.88
N ASP A 76 6.64 -33.36 -4.09
CA ASP A 76 7.72 -33.83 -4.97
C ASP A 76 9.01 -34.24 -4.23
N SER A 77 9.02 -34.20 -2.89
CA SER A 77 10.25 -34.39 -2.10
C SER A 77 10.01 -35.07 -0.75
N PRO A 78 9.57 -36.35 -0.73
CA PRO A 78 9.48 -37.12 0.51
C PRO A 78 10.87 -37.29 1.13
N ALA A 79 10.96 -37.21 2.46
CA ALA A 79 12.21 -37.32 3.19
C ALA A 79 12.93 -38.65 2.90
N LYS A 80 14.15 -38.58 2.35
CA LYS A 80 15.04 -39.70 2.03
C LYS A 80 16.16 -39.75 3.08
N GLY A 81 15.79 -40.09 4.31
CA GLY A 81 16.70 -40.18 5.46
C GLY A 81 16.87 -38.88 6.25
N GLY A 82 17.51 -38.95 7.41
CA GLY A 82 17.55 -37.87 8.40
C GLY A 82 16.49 -38.04 9.50
N THR A 83 16.50 -37.16 10.50
CA THR A 83 15.51 -37.20 11.57
C THR A 83 14.21 -36.59 11.07
N ILE A 84 13.18 -37.44 10.95
CA ILE A 84 11.85 -37.05 10.49
C ILE A 84 11.07 -36.58 11.72
N ALA A 85 10.64 -35.32 11.72
CA ALA A 85 9.94 -34.76 12.87
C ALA A 85 8.43 -34.94 12.81
N ARG A 86 7.86 -35.20 13.99
CA ARG A 86 6.45 -34.92 14.30
C ARG A 86 6.30 -33.44 14.65
N ILE A 87 5.28 -32.80 14.10
CA ILE A 87 4.90 -31.43 14.47
C ILE A 87 3.86 -31.50 15.58
N VAL A 88 4.16 -30.88 16.71
CA VAL A 88 3.31 -30.85 17.91
C VAL A 88 2.85 -29.42 18.15
N LEU A 89 1.54 -29.22 18.13
CA LEU A 89 0.90 -27.94 18.43
C LEU A 89 0.22 -28.01 19.80
N LYS A 90 0.54 -27.06 20.69
CA LYS A 90 0.07 -27.05 22.08
C LYS A 90 -0.52 -25.69 22.46
N ARG A 91 -1.85 -25.63 22.56
CA ARG A 91 -2.57 -24.49 23.14
C ARG A 91 -2.73 -24.71 24.64
N THR A 92 -2.38 -23.72 25.46
CA THR A 92 -2.43 -23.83 26.93
C THR A 92 -3.57 -23.06 27.60
N GLY A 93 -4.28 -22.20 26.87
CA GLY A 93 -5.42 -21.41 27.35
C GLY A 93 -6.59 -21.38 26.36
N GLU A 94 -7.43 -20.35 26.43
CA GLU A 94 -8.58 -20.18 25.54
C GLU A 94 -8.18 -19.85 24.09
N PRO A 95 -9.05 -20.14 23.09
CA PRO A 95 -8.71 -19.95 21.67
C PRO A 95 -8.35 -18.50 21.30
N ASN A 96 -9.06 -17.52 21.88
CA ASN A 96 -8.86 -16.07 21.74
C ASN A 96 -8.49 -15.62 20.31
N PRO A 97 -9.38 -15.80 19.32
CA PRO A 97 -9.05 -15.59 17.92
C PRO A 97 -8.78 -14.13 17.55
N LEU A 98 -9.50 -13.20 18.18
CA LEU A 98 -9.51 -11.78 17.80
C LEU A 98 -9.01 -10.89 18.94
N PRO A 99 -8.44 -9.72 18.62
CA PRO A 99 -8.05 -8.74 19.63
C PRO A 99 -9.25 -8.19 20.41
N THR A 100 -9.06 -7.98 21.71
CA THR A 100 -10.02 -7.29 22.59
C THR A 100 -9.53 -5.89 22.93
N VAL A 101 -10.33 -5.03 23.56
CA VAL A 101 -9.91 -3.65 23.92
C VAL A 101 -8.79 -3.56 24.96
N ASP A 102 -8.56 -4.64 25.71
CA ASP A 102 -7.55 -4.74 26.76
C ASP A 102 -6.34 -5.59 26.34
N GLU A 103 -6.08 -5.69 25.03
CA GLU A 103 -4.97 -6.47 24.48
C GLU A 103 -3.60 -5.99 25.04
N VAL A 104 -2.71 -6.96 25.28
CA VAL A 104 -1.37 -6.72 25.84
C VAL A 104 -0.28 -7.32 24.96
N VAL A 105 0.91 -6.71 25.03
CA VAL A 105 2.14 -7.23 24.42
C VAL A 105 2.96 -8.05 25.42
N GLY A 106 3.97 -8.76 24.93
CA GLY A 106 4.86 -9.57 25.77
C GLY A 106 4.41 -11.02 25.91
N ARG A 107 5.01 -11.76 26.85
CA ARG A 107 4.73 -13.20 27.07
C ARG A 107 3.30 -13.51 27.54
N SER A 108 2.57 -12.51 28.02
CA SER A 108 1.16 -12.62 28.38
C SER A 108 0.21 -12.32 27.21
N SER A 109 0.74 -11.89 26.06
CA SER A 109 -0.06 -11.66 24.85
C SER A 109 -0.74 -12.95 24.41
N ARG A 110 -1.96 -12.86 23.87
CA ARG A 110 -2.59 -14.01 23.21
C ARG A 110 -1.77 -14.46 22.00
N GLU A 111 -1.01 -13.56 21.38
CA GLU A 111 -0.25 -13.80 20.16
C GLU A 111 1.17 -14.32 20.43
N TYR A 112 1.54 -14.51 21.71
CA TYR A 112 2.80 -15.13 22.11
C TYR A 112 2.88 -16.57 21.60
N TYR A 113 4.06 -16.98 21.15
CA TYR A 113 4.38 -18.39 20.98
C TYR A 113 5.85 -18.67 21.22
N ALA A 114 6.12 -19.92 21.61
CA ALA A 114 7.44 -20.50 21.67
C ALA A 114 7.54 -21.66 20.70
N MET A 115 8.66 -21.78 20.01
CA MET A 115 8.94 -22.88 19.10
C MET A 115 10.28 -23.52 19.41
N THR A 116 10.30 -24.85 19.50
CA THR A 116 11.50 -25.66 19.65
C THR A 116 11.57 -26.68 18.52
N ILE A 117 12.64 -26.62 17.74
CA ILE A 117 12.93 -27.55 16.65
C ILE A 117 14.21 -28.31 17.00
N LYS A 118 14.08 -29.57 17.40
CA LYS A 118 15.22 -30.36 17.86
C LYS A 118 14.94 -31.85 17.70
N GLY A 119 15.91 -32.60 17.18
CA GLY A 119 15.78 -34.04 17.04
C GLY A 119 14.62 -34.41 16.11
N ASP A 120 13.67 -35.20 16.59
CA ASP A 120 12.50 -35.72 15.88
C ASP A 120 11.20 -34.98 16.22
N GLN A 121 11.29 -33.76 16.75
CA GLN A 121 10.12 -32.98 17.13
C GLN A 121 10.26 -31.49 16.76
N ILE A 122 9.17 -30.95 16.20
CA ILE A 122 8.91 -29.51 16.08
C ILE A 122 7.75 -29.22 17.03
N GLU A 123 7.98 -28.49 18.11
CA GLU A 123 6.94 -28.12 19.07
C GLU A 123 6.66 -26.62 18.99
N ILE A 124 5.38 -26.26 18.81
CA ILE A 124 4.89 -24.87 18.90
C ILE A 124 3.90 -24.81 20.05
N THR A 125 4.19 -23.97 21.05
CA THR A 125 3.33 -23.76 22.22
C THR A 125 2.88 -22.30 22.29
N SER A 126 1.59 -22.09 22.59
CA SER A 126 0.98 -20.76 22.73
C SER A 126 -0.18 -20.79 23.74
N PRO A 127 -0.49 -19.68 24.43
CA PRO A 127 -1.70 -19.56 25.25
C PRO A 127 -3.00 -19.58 24.43
N SER A 128 -2.95 -19.28 23.13
CA SER A 128 -4.13 -19.17 22.27
C SER A 128 -3.95 -19.83 20.90
N SER A 129 -5.05 -19.98 20.15
CA SER A 129 -5.01 -20.46 18.76
C SER A 129 -4.38 -19.43 17.82
N ALA A 130 -4.52 -18.13 18.10
CA ALA A 130 -3.88 -17.07 17.32
C ALA A 130 -2.34 -17.12 17.41
N GLY A 131 -1.79 -17.34 18.61
CA GLY A 131 -0.34 -17.52 18.76
C GLY A 131 0.16 -18.82 18.09
N LEU A 132 -0.64 -19.90 18.09
CA LEU A 132 -0.30 -21.11 17.32
C LEU A 132 -0.27 -20.81 15.81
N PHE A 133 -1.26 -20.08 15.31
CA PHE A 133 -1.32 -19.67 13.90
C PHE A 133 -0.08 -18.87 13.48
N TYR A 134 0.31 -17.85 14.25
CA TYR A 134 1.51 -17.07 13.94
C TYR A 134 2.81 -17.88 14.08
N GLY A 135 2.85 -18.83 15.01
CA GLY A 135 3.93 -19.82 15.07
C GLY A 135 4.03 -20.65 13.79
N VAL A 136 2.91 -21.08 13.23
CA VAL A 136 2.87 -21.77 11.92
C VAL A 136 3.32 -20.84 10.78
N GLN A 137 2.97 -19.56 10.80
CA GLN A 137 3.46 -18.61 9.77
C GLN A 137 4.96 -18.37 9.87
N THR A 138 5.54 -18.36 11.06
CA THR A 138 7.00 -18.37 11.21
C THR A 138 7.61 -19.68 10.73
N LEU A 139 7.00 -20.83 11.02
CA LEU A 139 7.47 -22.13 10.50
C LEU A 139 7.50 -22.13 8.96
N ARG A 140 6.45 -21.61 8.32
CA ARG A 140 6.32 -21.49 6.85
C ARG A 140 7.55 -20.85 6.20
N GLN A 141 8.06 -19.75 6.77
CA GLN A 141 9.20 -19.03 6.21
C GLN A 141 10.52 -19.80 6.33
N MET A 142 10.59 -20.79 7.22
CA MET A 142 11.79 -21.59 7.45
C MET A 142 11.85 -22.84 6.57
N ILE A 143 10.75 -23.19 5.89
CA ILE A 143 10.68 -24.38 5.07
C ILE A 143 11.56 -24.20 3.84
N THR A 144 12.56 -25.06 3.72
CA THR A 144 13.45 -25.15 2.57
C THR A 144 13.66 -26.63 2.20
N GLN A 145 14.43 -26.91 1.16
CA GLN A 145 14.65 -28.27 0.69
C GLN A 145 16.11 -28.52 0.27
N ASP A 146 16.56 -29.75 0.45
CA ASP A 146 17.80 -30.27 -0.13
C ASP A 146 17.58 -31.67 -0.73
N ASP A 147 18.67 -32.32 -1.18
CA ASP A 147 18.61 -33.63 -1.82
C ASP A 147 17.96 -34.74 -0.95
N LYS A 148 17.90 -34.55 0.38
CA LYS A 148 17.27 -35.49 1.32
C LYS A 148 15.81 -35.16 1.59
N GLY A 149 15.30 -34.02 1.14
CA GLY A 149 13.90 -33.62 1.25
C GLY A 149 13.72 -32.24 1.89
N VAL A 150 12.47 -31.97 2.27
CA VAL A 150 12.06 -30.70 2.88
C VAL A 150 12.47 -30.67 4.35
N PHE A 151 13.12 -29.58 4.77
CA PHE A 151 13.62 -29.41 6.13
C PHE A 151 13.47 -27.99 6.65
N VAL A 152 13.67 -27.85 7.97
CA VAL A 152 13.81 -26.59 8.70
C VAL A 152 15.07 -26.66 9.57
N PRO A 153 15.73 -25.53 9.88
CA PRO A 153 16.88 -25.52 10.78
C PRO A 153 16.48 -25.88 12.22
N GLU A 154 17.36 -26.56 12.95
CA GLU A 154 17.22 -26.68 14.41
C GLU A 154 17.29 -25.30 15.06
N LEU A 155 16.39 -25.02 16.00
CA LEU A 155 16.35 -23.75 16.72
C LEU A 155 15.47 -23.80 17.97
N THR A 156 15.64 -22.79 18.81
CA THR A 156 14.64 -22.36 19.79
C THR A 156 14.31 -20.89 19.54
N LEU A 157 13.02 -20.55 19.58
CA LEU A 157 12.58 -19.16 19.47
C LEU A 157 11.39 -18.86 20.38
N GLU A 158 11.26 -17.60 20.75
CA GLU A 158 10.08 -17.02 21.37
C GLU A 158 9.72 -15.75 20.62
N ASP A 159 8.43 -15.51 20.44
CA ASP A 159 7.97 -14.37 19.66
C ASP A 159 6.63 -13.83 20.14
N TRP A 160 6.43 -12.52 19.93
CA TRP A 160 5.24 -11.71 20.19
C TRP A 160 5.44 -10.32 19.53
N PRO A 161 4.37 -9.56 19.26
CA PRO A 161 4.50 -8.26 18.61
C PRO A 161 4.94 -7.12 19.56
N VAL A 162 5.54 -6.06 19.02
CA VAL A 162 5.79 -4.80 19.75
C VAL A 162 4.54 -3.93 19.90
N MET A 163 3.55 -4.05 19.01
CA MET A 163 2.25 -3.39 19.08
C MET A 163 1.11 -4.41 19.18
N ALA A 164 0.20 -4.19 20.13
CA ALA A 164 -0.94 -5.09 20.37
C ALA A 164 -1.93 -5.08 19.19
N TYR A 165 -2.16 -3.90 18.61
CA TYR A 165 -3.06 -3.71 17.48
C TYR A 165 -2.27 -3.33 16.23
N ARG A 166 -2.44 -4.12 15.17
CA ARG A 166 -1.69 -3.98 13.92
C ARG A 166 -2.68 -3.99 12.79
N GLY A 167 -2.98 -2.79 12.29
CA GLY A 167 -4.02 -2.53 11.33
C GLY A 167 -3.50 -2.30 9.92
N PHE A 168 -4.23 -2.82 8.94
CA PHE A 168 -4.23 -2.27 7.59
C PHE A 168 -5.58 -1.64 7.30
N MET A 169 -5.61 -0.39 6.87
CA MET A 169 -6.83 0.27 6.42
C MET A 169 -6.92 0.24 4.91
N MET A 170 -8.02 -0.30 4.41
CA MET A 170 -8.30 -0.41 2.99
C MET A 170 -9.45 0.51 2.59
N ASP A 171 -9.19 1.37 1.62
CA ASP A 171 -10.14 2.31 1.04
C ASP A 171 -11.12 1.63 0.08
N MET A 172 -12.40 1.60 0.45
CA MET A 172 -13.48 1.00 -0.35
C MET A 172 -14.31 2.03 -1.12
N THR A 173 -13.88 3.31 -1.12
CA THR A 173 -14.78 4.42 -1.44
C THR A 173 -14.45 5.12 -2.74
N HIS A 174 -13.19 5.53 -2.93
CA HIS A 174 -12.83 6.56 -3.90
C HIS A 174 -13.03 6.13 -5.36
N MET A 175 -11.96 5.90 -6.13
CA MET A 175 -12.10 5.58 -7.55
C MET A 175 -12.24 4.07 -7.76
N GLN A 176 -11.52 3.29 -6.97
CA GLN A 176 -11.37 1.85 -7.09
C GLN A 176 -12.35 1.16 -6.13
N PHE A 177 -13.20 0.27 -6.65
CA PHE A 177 -14.07 -0.55 -5.82
C PHE A 177 -13.61 -2.02 -5.87
N PRO A 178 -12.95 -2.54 -4.82
CA PRO A 178 -12.33 -3.87 -4.84
C PRO A 178 -13.36 -4.98 -4.92
N THR A 179 -12.97 -6.05 -5.61
CA THR A 179 -13.76 -7.27 -5.66
C THR A 179 -13.67 -8.03 -4.34
N MET A 180 -14.69 -8.83 -4.02
CA MET A 180 -14.66 -9.73 -2.85
C MET A 180 -13.43 -10.66 -2.86
N ASP A 181 -13.04 -11.14 -4.04
CA ASP A 181 -11.86 -11.99 -4.21
C ASP A 181 -10.57 -11.24 -3.89
N GLU A 182 -10.46 -9.96 -4.25
CA GLU A 182 -9.29 -9.15 -3.92
C GLU A 182 -9.22 -8.85 -2.42
N ILE A 183 -10.35 -8.51 -1.78
CA ILE A 183 -10.42 -8.32 -0.31
C ILE A 183 -9.92 -9.58 0.42
N LYS A 184 -10.40 -10.76 0.01
CA LYS A 184 -9.97 -12.04 0.60
C LYS A 184 -8.47 -12.29 0.39
N LYS A 185 -7.93 -12.01 -0.80
CA LYS A 185 -6.48 -12.12 -1.07
C LYS A 185 -5.64 -11.16 -0.23
N GLN A 186 -6.14 -9.96 0.03
CA GLN A 186 -5.49 -9.02 0.94
C GLN A 186 -5.48 -9.57 2.38
N ILE A 187 -6.60 -10.10 2.86
CA ILE A 187 -6.70 -10.72 4.19
C ILE A 187 -5.79 -11.94 4.30
N ASP A 188 -5.76 -12.81 3.28
CA ASP A 188 -4.82 -13.94 3.20
C ASP A 188 -3.39 -13.43 3.36
N PHE A 189 -2.99 -12.45 2.55
CA PHE A 189 -1.65 -11.86 2.62
C PHE A 189 -1.36 -11.31 4.02
N LEU A 190 -2.19 -10.40 4.53
CA LEU A 190 -2.03 -9.76 5.85
C LEU A 190 -1.92 -10.79 6.99
N SER A 191 -2.66 -11.91 6.92
CA SER A 191 -2.61 -12.96 7.92
C SER A 191 -1.27 -13.69 7.98
N LEU A 192 -0.63 -13.90 6.81
CA LEU A 192 0.72 -14.46 6.72
C LEU A 192 1.78 -13.52 7.33
N TRP A 193 1.52 -12.22 7.23
CA TRP A 193 2.36 -11.15 7.76
C TRP A 193 2.07 -10.79 9.23
N LYS A 194 1.15 -11.51 9.89
CA LYS A 194 0.81 -11.34 11.31
C LYS A 194 0.10 -10.02 11.66
N ILE A 195 -0.59 -9.43 10.70
CA ILE A 195 -1.58 -8.36 10.95
C ILE A 195 -2.81 -8.97 11.65
N ASN A 196 -3.46 -8.20 12.53
CA ASN A 196 -4.62 -8.67 13.30
C ASN A 196 -5.86 -7.77 13.20
N GLN A 197 -5.78 -6.66 12.46
CA GLN A 197 -6.92 -5.77 12.18
C GLN A 197 -6.95 -5.35 10.71
N TYR A 198 -8.15 -5.35 10.14
CA TYR A 198 -8.46 -4.87 8.80
C TYR A 198 -9.54 -3.79 8.89
N TYR A 199 -9.18 -2.55 8.62
CA TYR A 199 -10.11 -1.42 8.68
C TYR A 199 -10.79 -1.28 7.33
N PHE A 200 -12.10 -1.48 7.33
CA PHE A 200 -12.96 -1.39 6.17
C PHE A 200 -13.41 0.06 6.00
N TYR A 201 -12.63 0.88 5.28
CA TYR A 201 -12.94 2.30 5.09
C TYR A 201 -14.07 2.48 4.10
N SER A 202 -15.18 3.08 4.54
CA SER A 202 -16.34 3.34 3.70
C SER A 202 -17.01 4.66 4.03
N GLU A 203 -17.21 5.50 3.02
CA GLU A 203 -18.05 6.70 3.13
C GLU A 203 -19.53 6.35 2.90
N ALA A 204 -19.85 5.57 1.87
CA ALA A 204 -21.23 5.22 1.51
C ALA A 204 -21.37 3.87 0.77
N ASN A 205 -20.35 3.02 0.83
CA ASN A 205 -20.18 1.81 0.01
C ASN A 205 -20.63 0.53 0.73
N ILE A 206 -21.40 0.65 1.82
CA ILE A 206 -22.01 -0.49 2.52
C ILE A 206 -23.53 -0.29 2.51
N GLU A 207 -24.25 -1.39 2.31
CA GLU A 207 -25.71 -1.39 2.30
C GLU A 207 -26.34 -1.02 3.64
N LEU A 208 -27.21 0.00 3.58
CA LEU A 208 -28.05 0.45 4.68
C LEU A 208 -29.52 0.35 4.28
N GLU A 209 -30.31 -0.27 5.16
CA GLU A 209 -31.76 -0.36 5.03
C GLU A 209 -32.37 1.04 5.13
N GLY A 210 -33.27 1.36 4.20
CA GLY A 210 -33.85 2.70 4.07
C GLY A 210 -33.07 3.66 3.16
N TYR A 211 -31.88 3.28 2.67
CA TYR A 211 -31.01 4.16 1.87
C TYR A 211 -30.66 3.56 0.49
N PRO A 212 -31.64 3.24 -0.36
CA PRO A 212 -31.40 2.55 -1.63
C PRO A 212 -30.58 3.36 -2.64
N LEU A 213 -30.56 4.69 -2.51
CA LEU A 213 -29.84 5.60 -3.41
C LEU A 213 -28.33 5.61 -3.19
N LEU A 214 -27.85 5.16 -2.03
CA LEU A 214 -26.42 5.23 -1.69
C LEU A 214 -25.65 4.17 -2.47
N MET A 215 -24.80 4.65 -3.39
CA MET A 215 -23.80 3.90 -4.14
C MET A 215 -24.23 2.53 -4.70
N PRO A 216 -25.42 2.35 -5.31
CA PRO A 216 -25.91 1.02 -5.72
C PRO A 216 -25.00 0.30 -6.73
N ALA A 217 -24.15 1.02 -7.48
CA ALA A 217 -23.18 0.45 -8.42
C ALA A 217 -21.81 0.10 -7.79
N ALA A 218 -21.56 0.50 -6.54
CA ALA A 218 -20.30 0.31 -5.81
C ALA A 218 -20.57 0.22 -4.31
N ARG A 219 -21.41 -0.75 -3.94
CA ARG A 219 -21.81 -1.01 -2.56
C ARG A 219 -21.79 -2.50 -2.26
N PHE A 220 -21.19 -2.84 -1.12
CA PHE A 220 -21.24 -4.18 -0.57
C PHE A 220 -22.58 -4.44 0.10
N THR A 221 -23.18 -5.60 -0.15
CA THR A 221 -24.38 -6.03 0.58
C THR A 221 -24.02 -6.37 2.02
N LYS A 222 -25.03 -6.41 2.89
CA LYS A 222 -24.83 -6.82 4.30
C LYS A 222 -24.23 -8.23 4.39
N GLU A 223 -24.61 -9.13 3.49
CA GLU A 223 -24.12 -10.51 3.41
C GLU A 223 -22.65 -10.54 2.97
N GLN A 224 -22.26 -9.72 2.01
CA GLN A 224 -20.86 -9.61 1.58
C GLN A 224 -19.97 -9.10 2.72
N VAL A 225 -20.40 -8.08 3.46
CA VAL A 225 -19.63 -7.60 4.62
C VAL A 225 -19.51 -8.69 5.69
N LYS A 226 -20.59 -9.42 6.01
CA LYS A 226 -20.54 -10.57 6.93
C LYS A 226 -19.59 -11.66 6.44
N GLU A 227 -19.59 -11.95 5.14
CA GLU A 227 -18.66 -12.91 4.55
C GLU A 227 -17.20 -12.48 4.71
N VAL A 228 -16.88 -11.19 4.53
CA VAL A 228 -15.55 -10.64 4.79
C VAL A 228 -15.16 -10.77 6.27
N ILE A 229 -16.08 -10.45 7.19
CA ILE A 229 -15.87 -10.56 8.64
C ILE A 229 -15.52 -12.00 9.03
N GLU A 230 -16.30 -12.99 8.60
CA GLU A 230 -16.03 -14.38 8.96
C GLU A 230 -14.76 -14.92 8.30
N TYR A 231 -14.53 -14.56 7.03
CA TYR A 231 -13.31 -14.97 6.33
C TYR A 231 -12.03 -14.44 7.00
N ALA A 232 -12.07 -13.20 7.49
CA ALA A 232 -11.00 -12.59 8.26
C ALA A 232 -10.85 -13.21 9.66
N ARG A 233 -11.97 -13.51 10.33
CA ARG A 233 -11.98 -14.14 11.66
C ARG A 233 -11.26 -15.48 11.65
N GLU A 234 -11.53 -16.33 10.67
CA GLU A 234 -10.83 -17.62 10.51
C GLU A 234 -9.30 -17.43 10.45
N ARG A 235 -8.84 -16.29 9.92
CA ARG A 235 -7.43 -15.91 9.77
C ARG A 235 -6.91 -15.04 10.91
N PHE A 236 -7.63 -14.99 12.03
CA PHE A 236 -7.26 -14.24 13.22
C PHE A 236 -7.14 -12.71 12.98
N ILE A 237 -7.92 -12.19 12.03
CA ILE A 237 -8.00 -10.76 11.70
C ILE A 237 -9.39 -10.24 12.06
N ASP A 238 -9.44 -9.18 12.87
CA ASP A 238 -10.67 -8.46 13.16
C ASP A 238 -10.98 -7.43 12.08
N VAL A 239 -12.25 -7.33 11.68
CA VAL A 239 -12.68 -6.37 10.65
C VAL A 239 -13.39 -5.20 11.33
N ILE A 240 -12.76 -4.02 11.24
CA ILE A 240 -13.20 -2.81 11.94
C ILE A 240 -13.92 -1.92 10.93
N PRO A 241 -15.17 -1.48 11.20
CA PRO A 241 -15.79 -0.48 10.36
C PRO A 241 -15.06 0.86 10.53
N ASN A 242 -14.57 1.41 9.43
CA ASN A 242 -14.00 2.76 9.38
C ASN A 242 -14.90 3.65 8.55
N LEU A 243 -15.83 4.30 9.23
CA LEU A 243 -16.93 5.03 8.62
C LEU A 243 -16.72 6.53 8.75
N ASN A 244 -17.59 7.28 8.09
CA ASN A 244 -17.69 8.72 8.21
C ASN A 244 -19.08 9.12 8.72
N LEU A 245 -19.11 9.67 9.94
CA LEU A 245 -20.35 10.10 10.60
C LEU A 245 -20.43 11.63 10.78
N TYR A 246 -19.57 12.38 10.08
CA TYR A 246 -19.64 13.85 10.06
C TYR A 246 -19.27 14.48 8.70
N GLY A 247 -18.00 14.36 8.28
CA GLY A 247 -17.49 14.80 6.97
C GLY A 247 -17.43 13.68 5.94
N HIS A 248 -16.84 13.90 4.76
CA HIS A 248 -16.64 12.87 3.72
C HIS A 248 -17.92 12.17 3.24
N LEU A 249 -19.02 12.92 3.09
CA LEU A 249 -20.33 12.38 2.71
C LEU A 249 -20.85 12.91 1.38
N HIS A 250 -19.95 13.29 0.46
CA HIS A 250 -20.36 13.82 -0.85
C HIS A 250 -21.22 12.82 -1.63
N ASP A 251 -20.87 11.54 -1.61
CA ASP A 251 -21.65 10.50 -2.29
C ASP A 251 -23.05 10.28 -1.68
N VAL A 252 -23.30 10.77 -0.46
CA VAL A 252 -24.64 10.87 0.14
C VAL A 252 -25.33 12.13 -0.36
N PHE A 253 -24.72 13.29 -0.18
CA PHE A 253 -25.39 14.58 -0.40
C PHE A 253 -25.49 15.02 -1.86
N LYS A 254 -24.82 14.34 -2.80
CA LYS A 254 -25.06 14.51 -4.25
C LYS A 254 -26.50 14.17 -4.65
N HIS A 255 -27.22 13.41 -3.83
CA HIS A 255 -28.61 13.06 -4.07
C HIS A 255 -29.54 14.13 -3.52
N GLU A 256 -30.48 14.59 -4.34
CA GLU A 256 -31.49 15.59 -3.95
C GLU A 256 -32.27 15.21 -2.69
N HIS A 257 -32.49 13.90 -2.48
CA HIS A 257 -33.20 13.41 -1.29
C HIS A 257 -32.47 13.71 0.03
N TYR A 258 -31.15 13.89 0.00
CA TYR A 258 -30.31 14.07 1.19
C TYR A 258 -29.61 15.44 1.25
N THR A 259 -29.67 16.24 0.18
CA THR A 259 -28.87 17.47 0.06
C THR A 259 -29.15 18.50 1.17
N ASP A 260 -30.39 18.58 1.67
CA ASP A 260 -30.77 19.49 2.75
C ASP A 260 -30.19 19.11 4.13
N LEU A 261 -29.70 17.87 4.27
CA LEU A 261 -28.98 17.39 5.45
C LEU A 261 -27.52 17.86 5.48
N ALA A 262 -27.01 18.41 4.38
CA ALA A 262 -25.64 18.89 4.26
C ALA A 262 -25.51 20.35 4.71
N ALA A 263 -24.36 20.72 5.28
CA ALA A 263 -24.05 22.10 5.68
C ALA A 263 -24.19 23.09 4.52
N THR A 264 -23.82 22.64 3.32
CA THR A 264 -24.07 23.32 2.04
C THR A 264 -24.73 22.34 1.08
N PRO A 265 -25.70 22.75 0.24
CA PRO A 265 -26.29 21.87 -0.77
C PRO A 265 -25.22 21.16 -1.61
N TYR A 266 -25.37 19.85 -1.77
CA TYR A 266 -24.42 18.94 -2.44
C TYR A 266 -23.00 18.94 -1.85
N GLY A 267 -22.86 19.38 -0.60
CA GLY A 267 -21.62 19.39 0.16
C GLY A 267 -21.19 18.01 0.62
N GLN A 268 -20.39 17.96 1.69
CA GLN A 268 -19.80 16.72 2.20
C GLN A 268 -19.83 16.60 3.74
N GLU A 269 -20.41 17.57 4.43
CA GLU A 269 -20.49 17.61 5.90
C GLU A 269 -21.95 17.72 6.33
N PHE A 270 -22.35 17.00 7.39
CA PHE A 270 -23.69 17.14 7.95
C PHE A 270 -23.96 18.57 8.46
N LYS A 271 -25.19 19.04 8.25
CA LYS A 271 -25.75 20.23 8.87
C LYS A 271 -26.20 19.93 10.30
N VAL A 272 -25.36 20.30 11.26
CA VAL A 272 -25.47 19.86 12.66
C VAL A 272 -26.82 20.20 13.34
N ASP A 273 -27.47 21.30 12.96
CA ASP A 273 -28.74 21.75 13.54
C ASP A 273 -29.98 21.26 12.78
N HIS A 274 -29.83 20.47 11.72
CA HIS A 274 -30.96 19.88 11.02
C HIS A 274 -31.62 18.80 11.91
N PRO A 275 -32.95 18.80 12.10
CA PRO A 275 -33.64 17.92 13.04
C PRO A 275 -33.45 16.42 12.75
N ASP A 276 -33.30 16.06 11.48
CA ASP A 276 -33.19 14.65 11.06
C ASP A 276 -31.77 14.07 11.15
N VAL A 277 -30.74 14.90 11.27
CA VAL A 277 -29.33 14.43 11.24
C VAL A 277 -29.02 13.49 12.39
N GLU A 278 -29.55 13.76 13.58
CA GLU A 278 -29.41 12.84 14.72
C GLU A 278 -29.99 11.46 14.41
N GLY A 279 -31.24 11.42 13.93
CA GLY A 279 -31.94 10.16 13.69
C GLY A 279 -31.23 9.31 12.66
N ILE A 280 -30.66 9.94 11.62
CA ILE A 280 -29.90 9.26 10.58
C ILE A 280 -28.59 8.70 11.13
N VAL A 281 -27.80 9.50 11.85
CA VAL A 281 -26.53 9.04 12.43
C VAL A 281 -26.76 7.89 13.42
N LEU A 282 -27.76 8.00 14.29
CA LEU A 282 -28.11 6.92 15.22
C LEU A 282 -28.58 5.66 14.49
N ASN A 283 -29.38 5.81 13.44
CA ASN A 283 -29.82 4.68 12.62
C ASN A 283 -28.63 3.98 11.93
N TRP A 284 -27.67 4.74 11.39
CA TRP A 284 -26.47 4.18 10.79
C TRP A 284 -25.62 3.43 11.83
N ILE A 285 -25.40 4.02 13.01
CA ILE A 285 -24.71 3.36 14.12
C ILE A 285 -25.40 2.03 14.47
N ASP A 286 -26.73 2.00 14.61
CA ASP A 286 -27.48 0.76 14.87
C ASP A 286 -27.22 -0.31 13.80
N GLN A 287 -27.32 0.07 12.53
CA GLN A 287 -27.15 -0.87 11.43
C GLN A 287 -25.71 -1.41 11.34
N PHE A 288 -24.71 -0.54 11.46
CA PHE A 288 -23.30 -0.94 11.38
C PHE A 288 -22.86 -1.73 12.61
N THR A 289 -23.24 -1.32 13.82
CA THR A 289 -22.90 -2.07 15.05
C THR A 289 -23.59 -3.44 15.10
N GLY A 290 -24.76 -3.60 14.47
CA GLY A 290 -25.41 -4.89 14.27
C GLY A 290 -24.77 -5.76 13.17
N MET A 291 -23.95 -5.17 12.29
CA MET A 291 -23.27 -5.88 11.20
C MET A 291 -21.84 -6.28 11.58
N PHE A 292 -21.09 -5.38 12.21
CA PHE A 292 -19.70 -5.58 12.58
C PHE A 292 -19.59 -6.08 14.03
N SER A 293 -19.02 -7.28 14.19
CA SER A 293 -18.83 -7.91 15.49
C SER A 293 -17.67 -7.31 16.30
N SER A 294 -16.70 -6.67 15.64
CA SER A 294 -15.53 -6.02 16.26
C SER A 294 -15.92 -5.14 17.47
N PRO A 295 -15.18 -5.16 18.59
CA PRO A 295 -15.40 -4.23 19.68
C PRO A 295 -14.97 -2.80 19.32
N PHE A 296 -14.24 -2.60 18.22
CA PHE A 296 -13.78 -1.30 17.74
C PHE A 296 -14.75 -0.74 16.69
N PHE A 297 -14.95 0.58 16.70
CA PHE A 297 -15.85 1.23 15.75
C PHE A 297 -15.33 2.62 15.40
N HIS A 298 -14.81 2.80 14.19
CA HIS A 298 -14.18 4.05 13.78
C HIS A 298 -15.20 4.97 13.09
N ILE A 299 -15.39 6.17 13.63
CA ILE A 299 -16.47 7.11 13.29
C ILE A 299 -16.04 8.23 12.31
N GLY A 300 -14.76 8.30 11.96
CA GLY A 300 -14.20 9.28 11.01
C GLY A 300 -13.81 10.56 11.72
N PHE A 301 -14.51 11.66 11.41
CA PHE A 301 -14.33 13.02 11.98
C PHE A 301 -13.07 13.77 11.50
N ASP A 302 -12.40 13.29 10.46
CA ASP A 302 -11.37 14.04 9.76
C ASP A 302 -11.94 15.08 8.81
N GLU A 303 -11.08 16.02 8.42
CA GLU A 303 -11.27 16.91 7.26
C GLU A 303 -12.59 17.69 7.15
N THR A 304 -13.20 18.02 8.28
CA THR A 304 -14.37 18.91 8.34
C THR A 304 -13.91 20.37 8.16
N TYR A 305 -13.98 20.87 6.93
CA TYR A 305 -13.50 22.20 6.54
C TYR A 305 -14.58 23.28 6.69
N LEU A 306 -15.85 22.94 6.58
CA LEU A 306 -16.98 23.87 6.70
C LEU A 306 -17.43 24.09 8.14
N MET A 307 -17.05 23.20 9.05
CA MET A 307 -17.31 23.29 10.49
C MET A 307 -17.12 24.71 11.07
N LYS A 308 -16.07 25.44 10.66
CA LYS A 308 -15.85 26.82 11.14
C LYS A 308 -17.03 27.74 10.83
N TYR A 309 -17.53 27.71 9.59
CA TYR A 309 -18.62 28.57 9.14
C TYR A 309 -19.96 28.13 9.73
N GLU A 310 -20.17 26.82 9.90
CA GLU A 310 -21.35 26.29 10.59
C GLU A 310 -21.39 26.69 12.06
N ALA A 311 -20.24 26.69 12.75
CA ALA A 311 -20.15 27.16 14.12
C ALA A 311 -20.50 28.65 14.22
N GLU A 312 -19.94 29.49 13.34
CA GLU A 312 -20.28 30.92 13.25
C GLU A 312 -21.78 31.15 13.02
N ARG A 313 -22.40 30.40 12.09
CA ARG A 313 -23.85 30.45 11.80
C ARG A 313 -24.69 30.12 13.04
N MET A 314 -24.21 29.20 13.88
CA MET A 314 -24.89 28.74 15.10
C MET A 314 -24.55 29.58 16.34
N GLY A 315 -23.67 30.58 16.24
CA GLY A 315 -23.19 31.36 17.37
C GLY A 315 -22.33 30.56 18.35
N MET A 316 -21.61 29.55 17.86
CA MET A 316 -20.69 28.68 18.61
C MET A 316 -19.25 28.89 18.12
N THR A 317 -18.27 28.45 18.91
CA THR A 317 -16.90 28.29 18.41
C THR A 317 -16.74 26.97 17.64
N PRO A 318 -15.76 26.85 16.73
CA PRO A 318 -15.53 25.60 16.01
C PRO A 318 -15.25 24.39 16.93
N ASP A 319 -14.54 24.59 18.05
CA ASP A 319 -14.29 23.51 19.02
C ASP A 319 -15.57 23.06 19.72
N GLU A 320 -16.46 23.98 20.09
CA GLU A 320 -17.76 23.66 20.70
C GLU A 320 -18.62 22.83 19.77
N LEU A 321 -18.71 23.21 18.48
CA LEU A 321 -19.51 22.47 17.50
C LEU A 321 -18.93 21.07 17.24
N PHE A 322 -17.60 20.96 17.07
CA PHE A 322 -16.93 19.69 16.86
C PHE A 322 -17.14 18.73 18.04
N LEU A 323 -16.87 19.19 19.27
CA LEU A 323 -16.99 18.39 20.47
C LEU A 323 -18.44 17.98 20.75
N LYS A 324 -19.41 18.84 20.45
CA LYS A 324 -20.83 18.51 20.54
C LYS A 324 -21.18 17.32 19.66
N MET A 325 -20.72 17.31 18.41
CA MET A 325 -20.94 16.20 17.48
C MET A 325 -20.17 14.96 17.91
N LEU A 326 -18.88 15.12 18.26
CA LEU A 326 -18.00 14.02 18.64
C LEU A 326 -18.53 13.30 19.88
N ASN A 327 -18.78 14.01 20.98
CA ASN A 327 -19.20 13.40 22.24
C ASN A 327 -20.54 12.68 22.10
N ARG A 328 -21.47 13.23 21.32
CA ARG A 328 -22.76 12.58 21.01
C ARG A 328 -22.56 11.26 20.27
N THR A 329 -21.74 11.26 19.22
CA THR A 329 -21.48 10.07 18.41
C THR A 329 -20.70 9.02 19.20
N VAL A 330 -19.70 9.43 19.98
CA VAL A 330 -18.95 8.55 20.89
C VAL A 330 -19.89 7.89 21.88
N LYS A 331 -20.75 8.66 22.55
CA LYS A 331 -21.73 8.14 23.48
C LYS A 331 -22.67 7.13 22.82
N ALA A 332 -23.19 7.43 21.63
CA ALA A 332 -24.09 6.52 20.92
C ALA A 332 -23.42 5.19 20.56
N VAL A 333 -22.14 5.21 20.19
CA VAL A 333 -21.34 4.00 19.92
C VAL A 333 -21.03 3.22 21.20
N GLU A 334 -20.67 3.91 22.28
CA GLU A 334 -20.36 3.29 23.58
C GLU A 334 -21.61 2.67 24.23
N GLU A 335 -22.80 3.26 24.04
CA GLU A 335 -24.09 2.68 24.46
C GLU A 335 -24.41 1.36 23.74
N LYS A 336 -23.79 1.10 22.58
CA LYS A 336 -23.84 -0.21 21.87
C LYS A 336 -22.78 -1.21 22.37
N GLY A 337 -22.02 -0.86 23.40
CA GLY A 337 -20.95 -1.70 23.95
C GLY A 337 -19.70 -1.76 23.08
N LYS A 338 -19.50 -0.77 22.21
CA LYS A 338 -18.34 -0.66 21.31
C LYS A 338 -17.38 0.44 21.78
N LYS A 339 -16.12 0.36 21.39
CA LYS A 339 -15.09 1.38 21.62
C LYS A 339 -15.00 2.27 20.39
N ALA A 340 -15.47 3.51 20.52
CA ALA A 340 -15.38 4.49 19.44
C ALA A 340 -13.92 4.83 19.11
N MET A 341 -13.62 5.04 17.83
CA MET A 341 -12.33 5.52 17.34
C MET A 341 -12.54 6.70 16.39
N PHE A 342 -11.67 7.71 16.38
CA PHE A 342 -11.84 8.86 15.49
C PHE A 342 -10.50 9.51 15.13
N TYR A 343 -10.47 10.23 14.00
CA TYR A 343 -9.27 10.93 13.54
C TYR A 343 -8.99 12.22 14.32
N SER A 344 -7.72 12.44 14.63
CA SER A 344 -7.28 13.52 15.53
C SER A 344 -7.11 14.91 14.90
N ASP A 345 -7.09 15.03 13.57
CA ASP A 345 -6.53 16.19 12.86
C ASP A 345 -7.22 17.50 13.21
N ARG A 346 -8.55 17.50 13.35
CA ARG A 346 -9.32 18.70 13.68
C ARG A 346 -9.04 19.20 15.10
N LEU A 347 -8.94 18.31 16.09
CA LEU A 347 -8.65 18.68 17.49
C LEU A 347 -7.30 19.36 17.66
N ARG A 348 -6.34 19.11 16.76
CA ARG A 348 -5.04 19.78 16.79
C ARG A 348 -5.12 21.28 16.53
N LEU A 349 -6.22 21.75 15.94
CA LEU A 349 -6.48 23.18 15.76
C LEU A 349 -6.98 23.86 17.04
N PHE A 350 -7.46 23.09 18.01
CA PHE A 350 -8.04 23.58 19.27
C PHE A 350 -7.69 22.64 20.45
N PRO A 351 -6.43 22.63 20.91
CA PRO A 351 -5.92 21.67 21.90
C PRO A 351 -6.64 21.73 23.25
N ASP A 352 -7.18 22.89 23.65
CA ASP A 352 -7.97 23.02 24.88
C ASP A 352 -9.24 22.14 24.85
N GLY A 353 -9.75 21.87 23.66
CA GLY A 353 -10.91 21.01 23.43
C GLY A 353 -10.68 19.54 23.81
N ILE A 354 -9.42 19.07 23.84
CA ILE A 354 -9.10 17.66 24.19
C ILE A 354 -9.61 17.34 25.60
N SER A 355 -9.56 18.30 26.53
CA SER A 355 -10.02 18.12 27.91
C SER A 355 -11.54 17.97 28.06
N LYS A 356 -12.30 18.27 26.99
CA LYS A 356 -13.76 18.23 26.95
C LYS A 356 -14.29 16.97 26.22
N ILE A 357 -13.40 16.07 25.79
CA ILE A 357 -13.80 14.80 25.18
C ILE A 357 -14.44 13.92 26.26
N GLU A 358 -15.63 13.42 25.99
CA GLU A 358 -16.36 12.51 26.87
C GLU A 358 -16.03 11.04 26.55
N GLY A 359 -16.23 10.18 27.55
CA GLY A 359 -15.92 8.75 27.41
C GLY A 359 -14.42 8.48 27.39
N SER A 360 -14.01 7.45 26.66
CA SER A 360 -12.59 7.15 26.44
C SER A 360 -12.35 6.66 25.00
N PRO A 361 -12.77 7.41 23.97
CA PRO A 361 -12.58 6.97 22.59
C PRO A 361 -11.09 6.81 22.25
N ILE A 362 -10.79 5.93 21.29
CA ILE A 362 -9.44 5.80 20.73
C ILE A 362 -9.20 6.92 19.73
N VAL A 363 -8.15 7.69 19.95
CA VAL A 363 -7.71 8.74 19.03
C VAL A 363 -6.80 8.13 17.97
N VAL A 364 -7.13 8.30 16.71
CA VAL A 364 -6.29 7.87 15.57
C VAL A 364 -5.51 9.08 15.04
N SER A 365 -4.21 9.07 15.32
CA SER A 365 -3.29 10.15 14.93
C SER A 365 -2.61 9.81 13.62
N TRP A 366 -2.81 10.65 12.60
CA TRP A 366 -2.35 10.37 11.24
C TRP A 366 -1.59 11.55 10.64
N LYS A 367 -0.57 11.24 9.85
CA LYS A 367 0.18 12.17 8.99
C LYS A 367 1.10 11.36 8.10
N TYR A 368 1.07 11.64 6.80
CA TYR A 368 1.82 10.86 5.80
C TYR A 368 3.15 11.50 5.38
N SER A 369 3.46 12.69 5.89
CA SER A 369 4.76 13.33 5.75
C SER A 369 5.49 13.32 7.08
N THR A 370 6.79 13.01 7.08
CA THR A 370 7.62 12.98 8.29
C THR A 370 8.06 14.40 8.70
N PRO A 371 7.55 14.96 9.81
CA PRO A 371 7.97 16.28 10.29
C PRO A 371 9.39 16.19 10.89
N PRO A 372 10.23 17.24 10.75
CA PRO A 372 11.58 17.24 11.33
C PRO A 372 11.61 17.06 12.86
N THR A 373 10.53 17.41 13.55
CA THR A 373 10.37 17.30 15.00
C THR A 373 9.85 15.93 15.46
N GLY A 374 9.55 15.02 14.54
CA GLY A 374 8.84 13.78 14.82
C GLY A 374 7.37 14.01 15.23
N TYR A 375 6.72 12.96 15.73
CA TYR A 375 5.27 12.95 16.00
C TYR A 375 4.87 13.20 17.45
N GLY A 376 5.76 13.75 18.28
CA GLY A 376 5.44 14.02 19.68
C GLY A 376 4.18 14.88 19.86
N ASP A 377 4.07 15.98 19.12
CA ASP A 377 2.93 16.90 19.17
C ASP A 377 1.64 16.33 18.53
N TYR A 378 1.71 15.13 17.95
CA TYR A 378 0.55 14.42 17.42
C TYR A 378 0.01 13.39 18.41
N VAL A 379 0.81 12.94 19.38
CA VAL A 379 0.45 11.86 20.31
C VAL A 379 0.33 12.37 21.75
N ALA A 380 1.32 13.13 22.21
CA ALA A 380 1.46 13.56 23.61
C ALA A 380 0.19 14.26 24.16
N PRO A 381 -0.46 15.20 23.44
CA PRO A 381 -1.61 15.91 23.99
C PRO A 381 -2.79 15.01 24.37
N PHE A 382 -2.93 13.86 23.73
CA PHE A 382 -3.99 12.90 24.00
C PHE A 382 -3.59 11.93 25.11
N THR A 383 -2.36 11.42 25.07
CA THR A 383 -1.87 10.47 26.08
C THR A 383 -1.69 11.12 27.45
N GLU A 384 -1.33 12.41 27.52
CA GLU A 384 -1.28 13.19 28.77
C GLU A 384 -2.66 13.38 29.43
N ARG A 385 -3.73 13.04 28.71
CA ARG A 385 -5.13 13.07 29.17
C ARG A 385 -5.74 11.68 29.29
N ASP A 386 -4.90 10.64 29.33
CA ASP A 386 -5.30 9.23 29.44
C ASP A 386 -6.23 8.75 28.29
N LEU A 387 -6.22 9.43 27.15
CA LEU A 387 -6.90 8.94 25.95
C LEU A 387 -6.01 7.91 25.23
N PRO A 388 -6.54 6.72 24.90
CA PRO A 388 -5.78 5.76 24.11
C PRO A 388 -5.54 6.30 22.71
N VAL A 389 -4.31 6.21 22.22
CA VAL A 389 -3.92 6.64 20.87
C VAL A 389 -3.49 5.44 20.05
N PHE A 390 -3.96 5.39 18.80
CA PHE A 390 -3.37 4.58 17.72
C PHE A 390 -2.71 5.54 16.73
N VAL A 391 -1.56 5.15 16.18
CA VAL A 391 -0.85 5.93 15.17
C VAL A 391 -1.10 5.37 13.78
N GLN A 392 -1.16 6.23 12.77
CA GLN A 392 -1.45 5.83 11.40
C GLN A 392 -0.43 6.42 10.40
N SER A 393 0.25 5.51 9.71
CA SER A 393 1.11 5.74 8.55
C SER A 393 0.32 5.47 7.26
N GLY A 394 0.92 5.68 6.08
CA GLY A 394 0.26 5.41 4.80
C GLY A 394 1.20 4.93 3.70
N SER A 395 0.71 4.06 2.82
CA SER A 395 1.44 3.43 1.71
C SER A 395 1.81 4.37 0.56
N LEU A 396 1.61 5.69 0.72
CA LEU A 396 1.92 6.75 -0.25
C LEU A 396 1.68 6.36 -1.73
N ASN A 397 0.51 5.81 -2.03
CA ASN A 397 0.13 5.32 -3.36
C ASN A 397 -1.02 6.15 -3.99
N TYR A 398 -1.62 7.03 -3.22
CA TYR A 398 -2.85 7.74 -3.56
C TYR A 398 -2.64 8.95 -4.48
N TRP A 399 -1.41 9.48 -4.62
CA TRP A 399 -1.05 10.53 -5.60
C TRP A 399 0.08 10.12 -6.56
N TRP A 400 0.45 8.85 -6.58
CA TRP A 400 1.66 8.40 -7.27
C TRP A 400 1.40 7.15 -8.12
N LEU A 401 2.02 7.12 -9.30
CA LEU A 401 1.94 5.98 -10.23
C LEU A 401 2.53 4.68 -9.64
N LEU A 402 3.53 4.85 -8.78
CA LEU A 402 4.13 3.81 -7.96
C LEU A 402 4.20 4.33 -6.52
N PRO A 403 3.96 3.49 -5.50
CA PRO A 403 4.11 3.88 -4.10
C PRO A 403 5.51 4.41 -3.80
N ASP A 404 5.60 5.54 -3.09
CA ASP A 404 6.88 6.06 -2.57
C ASP A 404 7.24 5.36 -1.25
N VAL A 405 7.63 4.10 -1.38
CA VAL A 405 7.99 3.20 -0.27
C VAL A 405 9.17 3.73 0.55
N VAL A 406 10.07 4.52 -0.05
CA VAL A 406 11.21 5.10 0.67
C VAL A 406 10.71 6.03 1.76
N SER A 407 9.74 6.88 1.44
CA SER A 407 9.19 7.82 2.41
C SER A 407 8.16 7.19 3.32
N SER A 408 7.32 6.27 2.83
CA SER A 408 6.33 5.57 3.67
C SER A 408 7.03 4.71 4.74
N PHE A 409 8.17 4.09 4.43
CA PHE A 409 8.90 3.26 5.38
C PHE A 409 9.53 4.11 6.48
N GLU A 410 10.20 5.22 6.12
CA GLU A 410 10.70 6.19 7.09
C GLU A 410 9.56 6.71 7.98
N ASN A 411 8.44 7.10 7.36
CA ASN A 411 7.27 7.60 8.05
C ASN A 411 6.77 6.62 9.13
N SER A 412 6.71 5.34 8.77
CA SER A 412 6.24 4.26 9.64
C SER A 412 7.14 4.07 10.87
N TYR A 413 8.46 4.13 10.70
CA TYR A 413 9.40 4.04 11.82
C TYR A 413 9.29 5.24 12.76
N VAL A 414 9.19 6.46 12.24
CA VAL A 414 9.04 7.66 13.08
C VAL A 414 7.70 7.65 13.83
N TRP A 415 6.64 7.10 13.23
CA TRP A 415 5.38 6.83 13.93
C TRP A 415 5.53 5.79 15.04
N LEU A 416 6.24 4.68 14.77
CA LEU A 416 6.51 3.65 15.77
C LEU A 416 7.29 4.20 16.97
N GLU A 417 8.33 5.00 16.71
CA GLU A 417 9.13 5.64 17.76
C GLU A 417 8.27 6.56 18.65
N ALA A 418 7.41 7.39 18.05
CA ALA A 418 6.48 8.21 18.80
C ALA A 418 5.46 7.36 19.57
N ALA A 419 4.94 6.31 18.95
CA ALA A 419 3.98 5.42 19.59
C ALA A 419 4.56 4.74 20.84
N GLN A 420 5.77 4.20 20.75
CA GLN A 420 6.47 3.58 21.88
C GLN A 420 6.80 4.61 22.97
N LYS A 421 7.27 5.80 22.59
CA LYS A 421 7.62 6.87 23.54
C LYS A 421 6.43 7.32 24.38
N PHE A 422 5.24 7.42 23.79
CA PHE A 422 4.05 7.95 24.44
C PHE A 422 3.03 6.87 24.86
N GLY A 423 3.36 5.58 24.71
CA GLY A 423 2.51 4.48 25.15
C GLY A 423 1.26 4.23 24.29
N SER A 424 1.30 4.61 23.01
CA SER A 424 0.31 4.19 22.01
C SER A 424 0.34 2.66 21.88
N LYS A 425 -0.84 2.07 21.67
CA LYS A 425 -1.01 0.60 21.65
C LYS A 425 -1.19 0.02 20.24
N GLY A 426 -1.46 0.88 19.26
CA GLY A 426 -1.85 0.46 17.92
C GLY A 426 -1.12 1.20 16.82
N PHE A 427 -0.85 0.48 15.73
CA PHE A 427 -0.27 1.00 14.51
C PHE A 427 -1.16 0.63 13.32
N ILE A 428 -1.49 1.59 12.48
CA ILE A 428 -2.30 1.41 11.27
C ILE A 428 -1.49 1.83 10.05
N MET A 429 -1.47 0.99 9.01
CA MET A 429 -1.00 1.36 7.68
C MET A 429 -2.21 1.59 6.77
N SER A 430 -2.40 2.79 6.24
CA SER A 430 -3.51 3.09 5.32
C SER A 430 -3.12 2.95 3.85
N GLY A 431 -3.94 2.24 3.08
CA GLY A 431 -3.89 2.18 1.61
C GLY A 431 -5.01 3.01 0.99
N TRP A 432 -4.79 4.32 0.87
CA TRP A 432 -5.72 5.25 0.21
C TRP A 432 -5.71 5.12 -1.31
N THR A 433 -6.80 5.50 -1.97
CA THR A 433 -6.96 5.38 -3.44
C THR A 433 -7.46 6.66 -4.12
N ASP A 434 -7.04 7.82 -3.64
CA ASP A 434 -7.51 9.14 -4.10
C ASP A 434 -7.32 9.37 -5.61
N SER A 435 -6.28 8.79 -6.21
CA SER A 435 -6.02 8.89 -7.65
C SER A 435 -6.71 7.79 -8.45
N TRP A 436 -7.18 8.19 -9.64
CA TRP A 436 -7.84 7.32 -10.62
C TRP A 436 -7.01 6.10 -11.08
N ASN A 437 -5.69 6.07 -10.83
CA ASN A 437 -4.77 5.02 -11.29
C ASN A 437 -4.16 4.16 -10.18
N ALA A 438 -4.58 4.32 -8.93
CA ALA A 438 -4.08 3.50 -7.84
C ALA A 438 -4.39 2.01 -8.11
N LEU A 439 -3.37 1.16 -8.03
CA LEU A 439 -3.49 -0.30 -8.04
C LEU A 439 -3.01 -0.81 -6.67
N MET A 440 -3.83 -1.60 -5.98
CA MET A 440 -3.57 -2.02 -4.59
C MET A 440 -2.48 -3.06 -4.47
N ARG A 441 -2.29 -3.89 -5.49
CA ARG A 441 -1.18 -4.87 -5.47
C ARG A 441 0.20 -4.21 -5.45
N LEU A 442 0.31 -2.94 -5.85
CA LEU A 442 1.55 -2.18 -5.73
C LEU A 442 1.94 -1.91 -4.28
N THR A 443 0.97 -1.88 -3.34
CA THR A 443 1.20 -1.54 -1.92
C THR A 443 1.45 -2.78 -1.04
N ARG A 444 1.60 -3.98 -1.62
CA ARG A 444 1.93 -5.18 -0.84
C ARG A 444 3.23 -5.05 -0.02
N PRO A 445 4.30 -4.41 -0.54
CA PRO A 445 5.47 -4.12 0.28
C PRO A 445 5.14 -3.22 1.49
N ASP A 446 4.31 -2.20 1.33
CA ASP A 446 3.87 -1.35 2.45
C ASP A 446 3.02 -2.12 3.48
N MET A 447 2.13 -3.01 3.02
CA MET A 447 1.37 -3.91 3.90
C MET A 447 2.31 -4.79 4.75
N ALA A 448 3.29 -5.43 4.11
CA ALA A 448 4.29 -6.26 4.78
C ALA A 448 5.20 -5.42 5.70
N HIS A 449 5.57 -4.21 5.29
CA HIS A 449 6.37 -3.29 6.09
C HIS A 449 5.62 -2.82 7.33
N GLY A 450 4.36 -2.41 7.21
CA GLY A 450 3.52 -2.05 8.36
C GLY A 450 3.39 -3.20 9.35
N ALA A 451 3.33 -4.44 8.86
CA ALA A 451 3.33 -5.63 9.70
C ALA A 451 4.69 -5.86 10.40
N ALA A 452 5.80 -5.70 9.68
CA ALA A 452 7.15 -5.81 10.23
C ALA A 452 7.40 -4.75 11.33
N VAL A 453 7.18 -3.48 11.01
CA VAL A 453 7.35 -2.33 11.92
C VAL A 453 6.57 -2.50 13.22
N SER A 454 5.34 -3.00 13.13
CA SER A 454 4.47 -3.15 14.30
C SER A 454 4.65 -4.48 15.06
N TRP A 455 5.51 -5.38 14.56
CA TRP A 455 5.81 -6.67 15.20
C TRP A 455 7.22 -6.74 15.79
N GLN A 456 8.25 -6.30 15.06
CA GLN A 456 9.65 -6.51 15.43
C GLN A 456 10.24 -5.33 16.23
N LYS A 457 11.34 -5.58 16.97
CA LYS A 457 12.01 -4.54 17.78
C LYS A 457 12.88 -3.60 16.96
N GLU A 458 13.65 -4.18 16.05
CA GLU A 458 14.73 -3.49 15.37
C GLU A 458 14.25 -2.88 14.05
N ARG A 459 14.74 -1.68 13.78
CA ARG A 459 14.55 -1.03 12.48
C ARG A 459 15.35 -1.77 11.42
N MET A 460 14.74 -1.96 10.25
CA MET A 460 15.35 -2.53 9.05
C MET A 460 15.49 -1.45 7.99
N ASP A 461 16.61 -1.42 7.28
CA ASP A 461 16.73 -0.56 6.10
C ASP A 461 15.95 -1.12 4.90
N ASN A 462 15.76 -0.29 3.88
CA ASN A 462 14.93 -0.65 2.74
C ASN A 462 15.53 -1.80 1.90
N GLU A 463 16.86 -1.90 1.82
CA GLU A 463 17.54 -2.93 1.02
C GLU A 463 17.39 -4.30 1.68
N GLU A 464 17.63 -4.35 2.99
CA GLU A 464 17.41 -5.50 3.85
C GLU A 464 15.94 -5.93 3.82
N PHE A 465 15.01 -4.98 3.91
CA PHE A 465 13.57 -5.25 3.85
C PHE A 465 13.18 -5.92 2.55
N PHE A 466 13.53 -5.37 1.38
CA PHE A 466 13.12 -5.98 0.11
C PHE A 466 13.72 -7.38 -0.07
N THR A 467 14.94 -7.60 0.41
CA THR A 467 15.58 -8.92 0.38
C THR A 467 14.79 -9.91 1.21
N ALA A 468 14.48 -9.57 2.47
CA ALA A 468 13.71 -10.43 3.36
C ALA A 468 12.27 -10.64 2.86
N TYR A 469 11.61 -9.59 2.38
CA TYR A 469 10.27 -9.61 1.80
C TYR A 469 10.18 -10.57 0.60
N CYS A 470 11.08 -10.43 -0.37
CA CYS A 470 11.06 -11.27 -1.56
C CYS A 470 11.43 -12.73 -1.25
N ASN A 471 12.36 -12.98 -0.33
CA ASN A 471 12.69 -14.34 0.11
C ASN A 471 11.54 -15.02 0.85
N ALA A 472 10.76 -14.27 1.63
CA ALA A 472 9.59 -14.80 2.32
C ALA A 472 8.43 -15.11 1.35
N GLN A 473 8.31 -14.35 0.27
CA GLN A 473 7.18 -14.41 -0.65
C GLN A 473 7.41 -15.32 -1.88
N TYR A 474 8.66 -15.49 -2.30
CA TYR A 474 9.02 -16.13 -3.56
C TYR A 474 10.17 -17.12 -3.39
N PRO A 475 10.25 -18.16 -4.24
CA PRO A 475 11.38 -19.09 -4.23
C PRO A 475 12.68 -18.39 -4.67
N ASP A 476 13.82 -18.92 -4.20
CA ASP A 476 15.17 -18.42 -4.49
C ASP A 476 15.44 -18.18 -5.98
N SER A 477 14.80 -18.95 -6.87
CA SER A 477 14.96 -18.85 -8.32
C SER A 477 14.53 -17.50 -8.90
N ILE A 478 13.61 -16.79 -8.25
CA ILE A 478 13.11 -15.48 -8.71
C ILE A 478 13.22 -14.39 -7.64
N ALA A 479 13.46 -14.75 -6.36
CA ALA A 479 13.52 -13.80 -5.26
C ALA A 479 14.52 -12.66 -5.53
N LEU A 480 15.76 -12.97 -5.98
CA LEU A 480 16.77 -11.95 -6.27
C LEU A 480 16.37 -10.98 -7.40
N LEU A 481 15.69 -11.48 -8.44
CA LEU A 481 15.19 -10.65 -9.53
C LEU A 481 14.15 -9.65 -9.01
N LEU A 482 13.24 -10.12 -8.15
CA LEU A 482 12.18 -9.31 -7.56
C LEU A 482 12.71 -8.33 -6.52
N THR A 483 13.66 -8.72 -5.68
CA THR A 483 14.37 -7.82 -4.76
C THR A 483 14.97 -6.64 -5.52
N THR A 484 15.75 -6.95 -6.57
CA THR A 484 16.41 -5.92 -7.37
C THR A 484 15.39 -5.04 -8.10
N SER A 485 14.29 -5.63 -8.59
CA SER A 485 13.20 -4.90 -9.24
C SER A 485 12.53 -3.92 -8.29
N HIS A 486 12.15 -4.37 -7.08
CA HIS A 486 11.55 -3.53 -6.06
C HIS A 486 12.47 -2.36 -5.68
N GLN A 487 13.76 -2.62 -5.46
CA GLN A 487 14.74 -1.56 -5.15
C GLN A 487 14.82 -0.52 -6.27
N CYS A 488 14.86 -0.97 -7.54
CA CYS A 488 14.87 -0.05 -8.68
C CYS A 488 13.58 0.77 -8.78
N LEU A 489 12.42 0.16 -8.57
CA LEU A 489 11.13 0.87 -8.61
C LEU A 489 10.97 1.84 -7.43
N ALA A 490 11.41 1.45 -6.23
CA ALA A 490 11.41 2.30 -5.05
C ALA A 490 12.23 3.58 -5.29
N GLU A 491 13.45 3.43 -5.80
CA GLU A 491 14.32 4.56 -6.10
C GLU A 491 13.76 5.42 -7.25
N ALA A 492 13.23 4.80 -8.31
CA ALA A 492 12.61 5.52 -9.42
C ALA A 492 11.37 6.32 -8.99
N ALA A 493 10.50 5.73 -8.16
CA ALA A 493 9.32 6.39 -7.62
C ALA A 493 9.72 7.59 -6.74
N HIS A 494 10.71 7.41 -5.87
CA HIS A 494 11.22 8.46 -5.01
C HIS A 494 11.80 9.65 -5.79
N ILE A 495 12.69 9.38 -6.76
CA ILE A 495 13.24 10.42 -7.64
C ILE A 495 12.13 11.14 -8.40
N SER A 496 11.17 10.39 -8.94
CA SER A 496 10.09 10.96 -9.73
C SER A 496 9.15 11.82 -8.91
N ARG A 497 8.86 11.44 -7.65
CA ARG A 497 8.15 12.31 -6.71
C ARG A 497 8.91 13.60 -6.46
N ASP A 498 10.21 13.54 -6.18
CA ASP A 498 10.99 14.74 -5.89
C ASP A 498 11.08 15.69 -7.10
N VAL A 499 10.97 15.15 -8.32
CA VAL A 499 10.95 15.92 -9.56
C VAL A 499 9.57 16.50 -9.89
N PHE A 500 8.50 15.71 -9.71
CA PHE A 500 7.16 16.03 -10.24
C PHE A 500 6.09 16.30 -9.17
N GLY A 501 6.35 16.03 -7.90
CA GLY A 501 5.32 15.98 -6.87
C GLY A 501 4.37 14.81 -7.10
N LYS A 502 3.11 15.11 -7.45
CA LYS A 502 2.04 14.12 -7.67
C LYS A 502 2.12 13.52 -9.07
N THR A 503 2.77 12.37 -9.20
CA THR A 503 3.00 11.75 -10.53
C THR A 503 1.71 11.26 -11.20
N SER A 504 0.66 10.96 -10.43
CA SER A 504 -0.67 10.59 -10.96
C SER A 504 -1.40 11.72 -11.69
N GLU A 505 -1.09 12.97 -11.35
CA GLU A 505 -1.59 14.17 -12.03
C GLU A 505 -0.65 14.55 -13.18
N GLN A 506 0.66 14.55 -12.92
CA GLN A 506 1.67 15.00 -13.89
C GLN A 506 1.73 14.13 -15.17
N ILE A 507 1.39 12.85 -15.09
CA ILE A 507 1.29 11.96 -16.26
C ILE A 507 0.30 12.47 -17.32
N TRP A 508 -0.65 13.35 -16.97
CA TRP A 508 -1.60 13.97 -17.91
C TRP A 508 -1.34 15.45 -18.18
N ALA A 509 -0.44 16.08 -17.42
CA ALA A 509 -0.10 17.48 -17.60
C ALA A 509 0.58 17.76 -18.96
N ASN A 510 0.42 19.00 -19.45
CA ASN A 510 1.07 19.47 -20.67
C ASN A 510 2.61 19.41 -20.55
N PRO A 511 3.30 18.56 -21.32
CA PRO A 511 4.75 18.40 -21.21
C PRO A 511 5.53 19.54 -21.90
N PHE A 512 4.83 20.46 -22.57
CA PHE A 512 5.38 21.66 -23.21
C PHE A 512 5.09 22.95 -22.42
N SER A 513 4.51 22.86 -21.22
CA SER A 513 4.35 24.04 -20.36
C SER A 513 5.72 24.62 -19.96
N GLU A 514 5.76 25.90 -19.58
CA GLU A 514 7.02 26.53 -19.12
C GLU A 514 7.63 25.77 -17.93
N GLU A 515 6.79 25.33 -17.00
CA GLU A 515 7.19 24.52 -15.85
C GLU A 515 7.76 23.16 -16.28
N ALA A 516 7.09 22.45 -17.19
CA ALA A 516 7.56 21.15 -17.69
C ALA A 516 8.91 21.28 -18.42
N LEU A 517 9.07 22.29 -19.28
CA LEU A 517 10.33 22.53 -19.99
C LEU A 517 11.45 22.95 -19.03
N LYS A 518 11.12 23.69 -17.96
CA LYS A 518 12.05 24.00 -16.87
C LYS A 518 12.50 22.72 -16.16
N ILE A 519 11.58 21.84 -15.78
CA ILE A 519 11.89 20.52 -15.20
C ILE A 519 12.85 19.74 -16.11
N TYR A 520 12.56 19.66 -17.41
CA TYR A 520 13.47 18.99 -18.35
C TYR A 520 14.88 19.61 -18.33
N SER A 521 14.99 20.94 -18.34
CA SER A 521 16.29 21.62 -18.38
C SER A 521 17.11 21.46 -17.08
N GLU A 522 16.44 21.50 -15.93
CA GLU A 522 17.09 21.50 -14.62
C GLU A 522 17.30 20.10 -14.04
N LYS A 523 16.42 19.14 -14.40
CA LYS A 523 16.36 17.78 -13.80
C LYS A 523 16.63 16.66 -14.81
N LYS A 524 17.29 16.97 -15.93
CA LYS A 524 17.53 16.01 -17.03
C LYS A 524 18.23 14.72 -16.57
N ASN A 525 19.16 14.81 -15.63
CA ASN A 525 19.92 13.65 -15.15
C ASN A 525 19.05 12.75 -14.27
N GLU A 526 18.25 13.34 -13.40
CA GLU A 526 17.29 12.67 -12.53
C GLU A 526 16.22 11.94 -13.36
N LEU A 527 15.65 12.60 -14.38
CA LEU A 527 14.72 11.99 -15.33
C LEU A 527 15.32 10.75 -16.00
N ARG A 528 16.56 10.85 -16.50
CA ARG A 528 17.26 9.75 -17.14
C ARG A 528 17.60 8.62 -16.17
N ARG A 529 18.03 8.94 -14.95
CA ARG A 529 18.31 7.95 -13.90
C ARG A 529 17.05 7.18 -13.54
N SER A 530 15.94 7.88 -13.29
CA SER A 530 14.66 7.26 -12.98
C SER A 530 14.22 6.33 -14.12
N LYS A 531 14.33 6.79 -15.38
CA LYS A 531 13.95 5.97 -16.54
C LYS A 531 14.78 4.69 -16.65
N LEU A 532 16.10 4.79 -16.47
CA LEU A 532 16.99 3.61 -16.49
C LEU A 532 16.65 2.60 -15.39
N LEU A 533 16.33 3.07 -14.19
CA LEU A 533 15.89 2.22 -13.08
C LEU A 533 14.55 1.53 -13.41
N THR A 534 13.60 2.28 -13.96
CA THR A 534 12.30 1.76 -14.40
C THR A 534 12.47 0.69 -15.47
N GLU A 535 13.26 0.94 -16.53
CA GLU A 535 13.53 -0.05 -17.60
C GLU A 535 14.23 -1.31 -17.06
N LYS A 536 15.20 -1.14 -16.15
CA LYS A 536 15.86 -2.27 -15.49
C LYS A 536 14.86 -3.12 -14.71
N ALA A 537 13.96 -2.49 -13.95
CA ALA A 537 12.92 -3.19 -13.23
C ALA A 537 11.97 -3.96 -14.17
N GLN A 538 11.58 -3.38 -15.30
CA GLN A 538 10.73 -4.06 -16.30
C GLN A 538 11.41 -5.33 -16.83
N ILE A 539 12.70 -5.27 -17.16
CA ILE A 539 13.46 -6.44 -17.63
C ILE A 539 13.43 -7.57 -16.59
N LEU A 540 13.69 -7.23 -15.33
CA LEU A 540 13.70 -8.19 -14.22
C LEU A 540 12.31 -8.79 -13.96
N LEU A 541 11.26 -7.98 -14.01
CA LEU A 541 9.87 -8.44 -13.88
C LEU A 541 9.49 -9.40 -15.01
N MET A 542 9.78 -9.04 -16.25
CA MET A 542 9.49 -9.89 -17.41
C MET A 542 10.22 -11.23 -17.34
N GLU A 543 11.45 -11.26 -16.80
CA GLU A 543 12.17 -12.51 -16.55
C GLU A 543 11.52 -13.33 -15.44
N ALA A 544 11.23 -12.72 -14.28
CA ALA A 544 10.61 -13.40 -13.15
C ALA A 544 9.23 -13.99 -13.51
N MET A 545 8.44 -13.28 -14.32
CA MET A 545 7.12 -13.71 -14.78
C MET A 545 7.15 -14.98 -15.64
N LYS A 546 8.30 -15.36 -16.24
CA LYS A 546 8.43 -16.63 -16.97
C LYS A 546 8.28 -17.86 -16.07
N SER A 547 8.43 -17.70 -14.75
CA SER A 547 8.19 -18.76 -13.77
C SER A 547 6.71 -19.17 -13.67
N GLY A 548 5.78 -18.29 -14.07
CA GLY A 548 4.34 -18.49 -13.88
C GLY A 548 3.83 -18.24 -12.46
N LEU A 549 4.71 -17.86 -11.52
CA LEU A 549 4.36 -17.57 -10.12
C LEU A 549 3.90 -16.12 -9.96
N ASP A 550 2.86 -15.90 -9.13
CA ASP A 550 2.26 -14.59 -8.79
C ASP A 550 2.18 -13.59 -9.97
N THR A 551 1.83 -14.11 -11.15
CA THR A 551 1.88 -13.34 -12.39
C THR A 551 1.00 -12.09 -12.34
N THR A 552 -0.11 -12.13 -11.60
CA THR A 552 -1.02 -11.00 -11.47
C THR A 552 -0.40 -9.84 -10.70
N SER A 553 0.35 -10.09 -9.63
CA SER A 553 0.96 -9.02 -8.83
C SER A 553 2.19 -8.45 -9.52
N MET A 554 3.01 -9.31 -10.14
CA MET A 554 4.11 -8.86 -11.01
C MET A 554 3.60 -8.06 -12.21
N TYR A 555 2.41 -8.41 -12.74
CA TYR A 555 1.78 -7.65 -13.81
C TYR A 555 1.35 -6.25 -13.35
N ALA A 556 0.78 -6.10 -12.16
CA ALA A 556 0.47 -4.78 -11.60
C ALA A 556 1.73 -3.92 -11.44
N MET A 557 2.83 -4.51 -10.93
CA MET A 557 4.14 -3.84 -10.86
C MET A 557 4.65 -3.40 -12.23
N LEU A 558 4.51 -4.26 -13.25
CA LEU A 558 4.89 -3.94 -14.62
C LEU A 558 4.04 -2.79 -15.17
N VAL A 559 2.73 -2.75 -14.89
CA VAL A 559 1.86 -1.63 -15.30
C VAL A 559 2.29 -0.32 -14.64
N GLY A 560 2.47 -0.29 -13.31
CA GLY A 560 2.94 0.91 -12.61
C GLY A 560 4.30 1.40 -13.14
N SER A 561 5.21 0.47 -13.41
CA SER A 561 6.50 0.75 -14.06
C SER A 561 6.35 1.34 -15.46
N LYS A 562 5.46 0.80 -16.30
CA LYS A 562 5.19 1.29 -17.66
C LYS A 562 4.54 2.68 -17.67
N LEU A 563 3.65 2.97 -16.71
CA LEU A 563 3.07 4.30 -16.56
C LEU A 563 4.12 5.33 -16.14
N LEU A 564 5.02 4.97 -15.22
CA LEU A 564 6.11 5.86 -14.84
C LEU A 564 7.10 6.08 -16.00
N ASP A 565 7.43 5.01 -16.73
CA ASP A 565 8.28 5.08 -17.92
C ASP A 565 7.67 6.00 -18.99
N TYR A 566 6.35 5.95 -19.17
CA TYR A 566 5.62 6.85 -20.05
C TYR A 566 5.75 8.32 -19.63
N LEU A 567 5.51 8.66 -18.35
CA LEU A 567 5.68 10.02 -17.84
C LEU A 567 7.10 10.55 -18.08
N LEU A 568 8.12 9.73 -17.77
CA LEU A 568 9.52 10.09 -17.94
C LEU A 568 9.87 10.29 -19.42
N THR A 569 9.41 9.38 -20.28
CA THR A 569 9.60 9.46 -21.74
C THR A 569 8.92 10.68 -22.33
N LYS A 570 7.67 10.95 -21.93
CA LYS A 570 6.91 12.16 -22.30
C LYS A 570 7.71 13.42 -22.00
N GLN A 571 8.24 13.55 -20.78
CA GLN A 571 9.00 14.74 -20.38
C GLN A 571 10.32 14.88 -21.17
N LEU A 572 11.05 13.78 -21.36
CA LEU A 572 12.30 13.77 -22.12
C LEU A 572 12.09 14.08 -23.60
N TYR A 573 11.04 13.55 -24.21
CA TYR A 573 10.70 13.78 -25.62
C TYR A 573 10.23 15.20 -25.85
N ALA A 574 9.36 15.75 -25.00
CA ALA A 574 8.94 17.14 -25.11
C ALA A 574 10.12 18.11 -25.00
N GLY A 575 11.02 17.88 -24.06
CA GLY A 575 12.27 18.63 -23.94
C GLY A 575 13.17 18.51 -25.17
N ARG A 576 13.31 17.31 -25.72
CA ARG A 576 14.08 17.09 -26.96
C ARG A 576 13.46 17.80 -28.17
N ILE A 577 12.13 17.80 -28.28
CA ILE A 577 11.40 18.53 -29.32
C ILE A 577 11.67 20.03 -29.18
N ALA A 578 11.61 20.57 -27.97
CA ALA A 578 11.93 21.97 -27.69
C ALA A 578 13.39 22.30 -28.03
N ASP A 579 14.35 21.44 -27.68
CA ASP A 579 15.77 21.61 -28.03
C ASP A 579 15.96 21.67 -29.55
N ILE A 580 15.38 20.73 -30.30
CA ILE A 580 15.48 20.69 -31.76
C ILE A 580 14.89 21.98 -32.36
N TYR A 581 13.69 22.36 -31.90
CA TYR A 581 12.98 23.54 -32.36
C TYR A 581 13.81 24.80 -32.11
N ASN A 582 14.21 25.06 -30.86
CA ASN A 582 14.95 26.27 -30.48
C ASN A 582 16.32 26.36 -31.15
N THR A 583 16.99 25.23 -31.38
CA THR A 583 18.30 25.21 -32.04
C THR A 583 18.22 25.55 -33.53
N HIS A 584 17.13 25.19 -34.21
CA HIS A 584 17.07 25.22 -35.67
C HIS A 584 16.02 26.18 -36.25
N LYS A 585 15.09 26.71 -35.44
CA LYS A 585 14.00 27.61 -35.90
C LYS A 585 14.50 28.85 -36.63
N ASP A 586 15.67 29.37 -36.26
CA ASP A 586 16.27 30.58 -36.85
C ASP A 586 17.25 30.25 -38.00
N SER A 587 17.38 28.97 -38.38
CA SER A 587 18.26 28.57 -39.49
C SER A 587 17.63 28.92 -40.84
N ARG A 588 18.44 29.44 -41.78
CA ARG A 588 18.02 29.67 -43.19
C ARG A 588 18.00 28.40 -44.04
N ASP A 589 18.09 27.22 -43.42
CA ASP A 589 18.10 25.93 -44.11
C ASP A 589 16.85 25.11 -43.78
N LYS A 590 15.79 25.34 -44.56
CA LYS A 590 14.52 24.61 -44.47
C LYS A 590 14.70 23.10 -44.48
N ARG A 591 15.62 22.59 -45.30
CA ARG A 591 15.84 21.15 -45.45
C ARG A 591 16.44 20.58 -44.17
N LYS A 592 17.41 21.28 -43.57
CA LYS A 592 18.00 20.91 -42.29
C LYS A 592 16.97 20.97 -41.16
N PHE A 593 16.20 22.05 -41.03
CA PHE A 593 15.15 22.17 -40.02
C PHE A 593 14.10 21.06 -40.16
N GLY A 594 13.58 20.84 -41.37
CA GLY A 594 12.61 19.79 -41.66
C GLY A 594 13.15 18.38 -41.39
N ALA A 595 14.43 18.13 -41.66
CA ALA A 595 15.06 16.84 -41.38
C ALA A 595 15.12 16.54 -39.88
N TYR A 596 15.53 17.50 -39.05
CA TYR A 596 15.53 17.29 -37.59
C TYR A 596 14.12 17.21 -37.00
N MET A 597 13.19 18.06 -37.48
CA MET A 597 11.81 18.01 -37.00
C MET A 597 11.08 16.72 -37.40
N ALA A 598 11.54 16.01 -38.44
CA ALA A 598 10.99 14.71 -38.79
C ALA A 598 11.14 13.69 -37.64
N GLU A 599 12.20 13.77 -36.81
CA GLU A 599 12.35 12.93 -35.60
C GLU A 599 11.16 13.11 -34.63
N ALA A 600 10.54 14.29 -34.61
CA ALA A 600 9.44 14.62 -33.70
C ALA A 600 8.05 14.28 -34.25
N HIS A 601 7.85 14.28 -35.58
CA HIS A 601 6.50 14.26 -36.15
C HIS A 601 6.28 13.36 -37.38
N HIS A 602 7.30 12.63 -37.85
CA HIS A 602 7.14 11.71 -38.98
C HIS A 602 6.03 10.68 -38.71
N PHE A 603 5.25 10.34 -39.75
CA PHE A 603 4.00 9.56 -39.60
C PHE A 603 4.20 8.14 -39.07
N PHE A 604 5.38 7.55 -39.29
CA PHE A 604 5.62 6.13 -38.99
C PHE A 604 6.69 5.89 -37.92
N SER A 605 7.55 6.88 -37.64
CA SER A 605 8.71 6.70 -36.77
C SER A 605 9.13 8.07 -36.23
N SER A 606 8.52 8.46 -35.11
CA SER A 606 8.82 9.73 -34.45
C SER A 606 8.41 9.69 -32.98
N PHE A 607 8.93 10.65 -32.20
CA PHE A 607 8.59 10.79 -30.78
C PHE A 607 7.07 10.84 -30.55
N ALA A 608 6.31 11.52 -31.41
CA ALA A 608 4.85 11.57 -31.27
C ALA A 608 4.18 10.20 -31.52
N VAL A 609 4.69 9.40 -32.47
CA VAL A 609 4.17 8.06 -32.77
C VAL A 609 4.51 7.09 -31.64
N ASP A 610 5.72 7.19 -31.08
CA ASP A 610 6.11 6.40 -29.91
C ASP A 610 5.17 6.68 -28.73
N MET A 611 4.76 7.96 -28.55
CA MET A 611 3.78 8.32 -27.53
C MET A 611 2.39 7.77 -27.82
N HIS A 612 1.92 7.75 -29.07
CA HIS A 612 0.66 7.08 -29.43
C HIS A 612 0.68 5.60 -29.03
N ASN A 613 1.76 4.90 -29.40
CA ASN A 613 1.91 3.47 -29.14
C ASN A 613 1.92 3.19 -27.63
N MET A 614 2.71 3.94 -26.86
CA MET A 614 2.79 3.77 -25.41
C MET A 614 1.46 4.05 -24.72
N VAL A 615 0.69 5.07 -25.15
CA VAL A 615 -0.63 5.35 -24.58
C VAL A 615 -1.60 4.19 -24.82
N VAL A 616 -1.64 3.65 -26.05
CA VAL A 616 -2.52 2.53 -26.40
C VAL A 616 -2.13 1.26 -25.64
N GLU A 617 -0.84 0.93 -25.60
CA GLU A 617 -0.33 -0.23 -24.86
C GLU A 617 -0.66 -0.11 -23.37
N ASN A 618 -0.33 1.03 -22.76
CA ASN A 618 -0.57 1.26 -21.33
C ASN A 618 -2.06 1.23 -20.98
N LYS A 619 -2.94 1.73 -21.86
CA LYS A 619 -4.41 1.67 -21.65
C LYS A 619 -4.87 0.21 -21.52
N VAL A 620 -4.49 -0.64 -22.47
CA VAL A 620 -4.88 -2.06 -22.48
C VAL A 620 -4.30 -2.79 -21.26
N MET A 621 -3.05 -2.51 -20.92
CA MET A 621 -2.41 -3.13 -19.76
C MET A 621 -3.07 -2.69 -18.45
N PHE A 622 -3.36 -1.39 -18.30
CA PHE A 622 -4.02 -0.83 -17.14
C PHE A 622 -5.45 -1.39 -16.96
N GLU A 623 -6.24 -1.47 -18.04
CA GLU A 623 -7.57 -2.08 -18.00
C GLU A 623 -7.51 -3.51 -17.45
N LYS A 624 -6.54 -4.30 -17.93
CA LYS A 624 -6.35 -5.67 -17.45
C LYS A 624 -5.94 -5.71 -15.99
N ALA A 625 -5.02 -4.83 -15.55
CA ALA A 625 -4.62 -4.77 -14.14
C ALA A 625 -5.78 -4.37 -13.24
N TRP A 626 -6.57 -3.37 -13.62
CA TRP A 626 -7.77 -2.95 -12.91
C TRP A 626 -8.74 -4.11 -12.68
N LYS A 627 -9.10 -4.84 -13.74
CA LYS A 627 -10.04 -5.97 -13.67
C LYS A 627 -9.54 -7.16 -12.84
N ASN A 628 -8.26 -7.20 -12.48
CA ASN A 628 -7.71 -8.22 -11.57
C ASN A 628 -7.92 -7.89 -10.08
N GLU A 629 -8.32 -6.66 -9.76
CA GLU A 629 -8.39 -6.12 -8.40
C GLU A 629 -9.78 -5.53 -8.09
N PHE A 630 -10.33 -4.78 -9.04
CA PHE A 630 -11.52 -3.95 -8.87
C PHE A 630 -12.65 -4.36 -9.82
N THR A 631 -13.86 -3.98 -9.45
CA THR A 631 -15.05 -4.07 -10.31
C THR A 631 -14.95 -3.04 -11.46
N ASP A 632 -15.86 -3.10 -12.44
CA ASP A 632 -15.91 -2.12 -13.54
C ASP A 632 -16.34 -0.70 -13.09
N PHE A 633 -16.65 -0.49 -11.80
CA PHE A 633 -16.99 0.82 -11.28
C PHE A 633 -15.90 1.85 -11.59
N ARG A 634 -16.28 2.99 -12.19
CA ARG A 634 -15.39 4.10 -12.61
C ARG A 634 -14.23 3.73 -13.55
N LEU A 635 -14.10 2.49 -14.01
CA LEU A 635 -13.09 2.07 -14.99
C LEU A 635 -13.15 2.91 -16.27
N GLY A 636 -14.36 3.20 -16.77
CA GLY A 636 -14.54 4.05 -17.96
C GLY A 636 -13.98 5.47 -17.78
N ILE A 637 -14.04 6.04 -16.57
CA ILE A 637 -13.47 7.35 -16.26
C ILE A 637 -11.94 7.26 -16.29
N ALA A 638 -11.38 6.23 -15.64
CA ALA A 638 -9.95 5.98 -15.66
C ALA A 638 -9.38 5.80 -17.08
N LEU A 639 -10.07 5.02 -17.93
CA LEU A 639 -9.66 4.80 -19.32
C LEU A 639 -9.83 6.04 -20.20
N GLY A 640 -10.73 6.96 -19.85
CA GLY A 640 -10.94 8.23 -20.54
C GLY A 640 -9.70 9.14 -20.53
N HIS A 641 -8.86 9.07 -19.50
CA HIS A 641 -7.59 9.80 -19.46
C HIS A 641 -6.64 9.39 -20.59
N PHE A 642 -6.53 8.08 -20.86
CA PHE A 642 -5.72 7.59 -21.97
C PHE A 642 -6.27 8.02 -23.33
N ASP A 643 -7.60 8.05 -23.49
CA ASP A 643 -8.23 8.50 -24.74
C ASP A 643 -7.98 9.97 -25.02
N LYS A 644 -8.04 10.81 -23.97
CA LYS A 644 -7.68 12.23 -24.04
C LYS A 644 -6.20 12.40 -24.38
N GLU A 645 -5.31 11.68 -23.70
CA GLU A 645 -3.87 11.76 -23.94
C GLU A 645 -3.50 11.36 -25.38
N LEU A 646 -4.13 10.31 -25.91
CA LEU A 646 -3.94 9.90 -27.30
C LEU A 646 -4.36 11.03 -28.28
N HIS A 647 -5.49 11.68 -28.02
CA HIS A 647 -5.93 12.84 -28.80
C HIS A 647 -4.94 14.00 -28.72
N ASN A 648 -4.38 14.27 -27.54
CA ASN A 648 -3.38 15.32 -27.33
C ASN A 648 -2.14 15.08 -28.19
N TRP A 649 -1.61 13.86 -28.19
CA TRP A 649 -0.45 13.52 -29.01
C TRP A 649 -0.74 13.56 -30.52
N PHE A 650 -1.96 13.20 -30.96
CA PHE A 650 -2.34 13.41 -32.35
C PHE A 650 -2.37 14.90 -32.72
N ALA A 651 -2.82 15.76 -31.80
CA ALA A 651 -2.82 17.20 -32.01
C ALA A 651 -1.39 17.77 -32.06
N VAL A 652 -0.50 17.33 -31.17
CA VAL A 652 0.93 17.67 -31.18
C VAL A 652 1.57 17.28 -32.51
N GLN A 653 1.39 16.04 -32.96
CA GLN A 653 1.95 15.56 -34.23
C GLN A 653 1.49 16.42 -35.41
N ARG A 654 0.18 16.72 -35.50
CA ARG A 654 -0.38 17.57 -36.57
C ARG A 654 0.17 19.00 -36.53
N LYS A 655 0.35 19.58 -35.34
CA LYS A 655 0.93 20.92 -35.20
C LYS A 655 2.39 20.93 -35.64
N LEU A 656 3.19 19.95 -35.21
CA LEU A 656 4.59 19.84 -35.61
C LEU A 656 4.75 19.66 -37.13
N GLN A 657 3.89 18.85 -37.77
CA GLN A 657 3.88 18.69 -39.23
C GLN A 657 3.61 19.99 -40.01
N ARG A 658 2.90 20.94 -39.39
CA ARG A 658 2.59 22.24 -40.00
C ARG A 658 3.73 23.26 -39.87
N LEU A 659 4.79 22.98 -39.11
CA LEU A 659 5.91 23.92 -38.91
C LEU A 659 6.61 24.30 -40.23
N ASN A 660 6.71 23.35 -41.17
CA ASN A 660 7.28 23.65 -42.50
C ASN A 660 6.48 24.71 -43.28
N ARG A 661 5.19 24.92 -42.96
CA ARG A 661 4.36 25.96 -43.57
C ARG A 661 4.69 27.36 -43.05
N LEU A 662 5.08 27.49 -41.77
CA LEU A 662 5.56 28.77 -41.23
C LEU A 662 6.81 29.24 -41.97
N TYR A 663 7.71 28.29 -42.26
CA TYR A 663 8.89 28.56 -43.07
C TYR A 663 8.54 29.01 -44.49
N ASP A 664 7.53 28.39 -45.12
CA ASP A 664 7.05 28.79 -46.46
C ASP A 664 6.38 30.16 -46.49
N ALA A 665 5.83 30.60 -45.36
CA ALA A 665 5.16 31.88 -45.21
C ALA A 665 6.08 33.03 -44.75
N ASP A 666 7.36 32.75 -44.47
CA ASP A 666 8.32 33.69 -43.84
C ASP A 666 7.78 34.30 -42.52
N GLU A 667 6.95 33.53 -41.81
CA GLU A 667 6.38 33.92 -40.52
C GLU A 667 7.37 33.67 -39.37
N PRO A 668 7.45 34.55 -38.36
CA PRO A 668 8.30 34.33 -37.20
C PRO A 668 7.84 33.08 -36.43
N PHE A 669 8.78 32.22 -36.06
CA PHE A 669 8.51 31.05 -35.24
C PHE A 669 8.18 31.48 -33.80
N PRO A 670 6.95 31.23 -33.31
CA PRO A 670 6.58 31.58 -31.93
C PRO A 670 7.32 30.68 -30.92
N PRO A 671 7.31 31.00 -29.63
CA PRO A 671 7.80 30.08 -28.61
C PRO A 671 7.11 28.71 -28.72
N ILE A 672 7.87 27.61 -28.55
CA ILE A 672 7.35 26.25 -28.78
C ILE A 672 6.16 25.93 -27.87
N GLN A 673 6.17 26.45 -26.63
CA GLN A 673 5.09 26.31 -25.67
C GLN A 673 3.80 27.00 -26.13
N GLU A 674 3.90 28.15 -26.82
CA GLU A 674 2.76 28.84 -27.40
C GLU A 674 2.27 28.12 -28.65
N TYR A 675 3.20 27.65 -29.50
CA TYR A 675 2.86 26.94 -30.72
C TYR A 675 2.12 25.63 -30.45
N LEU A 676 2.64 24.84 -29.51
CA LEU A 676 2.10 23.54 -29.12
C LEU A 676 1.02 23.64 -28.04
N LYS A 677 0.57 24.84 -27.70
CA LYS A 677 -0.59 25.04 -26.83
C LYS A 677 -1.80 24.32 -27.43
N ILE A 678 -2.20 23.24 -26.79
CA ILE A 678 -3.46 22.54 -27.00
C ILE A 678 -4.17 22.50 -25.65
N ASP A 679 -5.47 22.22 -25.68
CA ASP A 679 -6.23 22.07 -24.46
C ASP A 679 -5.86 20.73 -23.81
N TRP A 680 -4.85 20.76 -22.95
CA TRP A 680 -4.39 19.61 -22.17
C TRP A 680 -5.26 19.41 -20.91
N ASP A 681 -5.96 20.45 -20.46
CA ASP A 681 -6.70 20.52 -19.19
C ASP A 681 -8.12 19.97 -19.31
#